data_AF-A0A1E4TPZ2-F1
#
_entry.id   AF-A0A1E4TPZ2-F1
#
_cell.length_a   1.000
_cell.length_b   1.000
_cell.length_c   1.000
_cell.angle_alpha   90.00
_cell.angle_beta   90.00
_cell.angle_gamma   90.00
#
_symmetry.space_group_name_H-M   'P 1'
#
loop_
_entity.id
_entity.type
_entity.pdbx_description
1 polymer ?
#
loop_
_entity_poly.entity_id
_entity_poly.type
_entity_poly.pdbx_seq_one_letter_code
_entity_poly.pdbx_strand_id
1 'polypeptide(L)'
;MKLLTKFESKSSKAKGVAFHPKRPWILVTLYSSTIQLWDYRMGTLIDRFEEHDGPVRGIDFHPTQPIFVSGGDDYTIKVWSLQTRKCMFTLTGHLDYIRTVFFHHDLPWIISCSDDQTIRIWNWQNRQEIACLTGHNHYVFCAKFHPTEDLIVSASLDQTVRVWDISGLRKKHSAPQGRIRSFEDQLSRSNIPQQDIFGNTDAVVKYVLEGHDKGVNWASFHPRLPLIVSSGDDRLIKLWRMSDTKAWEVDTCRGHTSNVLAVEFHPHEDLIISVGEDKTIRTWDLNKRTAVKQFKRENDRFWTIAAHPTMNLFAACHDSGVMVFKLDRERPAHAVFQNKLIFVNNEKQVQMFDYDTERETLPMLSLKKIGKPWTSIRTLSYNPAERSILVSVGDNNDNSIYCLTPLPKDVTGAIEPSDLRQGEANFACFIARNRFVSYSKATQMLEVRDLNNSTTKSIKLDSSVKDVVYASPGTVLLLKTSSVVHYDVQQKKELSEIQVNNVKYVSWSSDGQHVALLSKHTVTIASKKLELITSLHETIRIKSAAWDDTGVLIYSTLNHIKYTLLNGDNGIIKTLENTLYITKVQGKSCYCLNRNGEVEIIRIDPTEYRFKKALVNKNFTEVLRIIKNSNLVGQNIIGYLEKKGYPEIALQFVEDPETRFELALECHNLEVALDEARKLATPTTWGKLGKEALTQGNVEIVELVYQQQRLFDKLSFLYLITGNIEKLTKMQEIAEHRGDLSSVVQNSIYLNDIEKRIEVFVQAGMFPFAYMTAKTNGLDELAEKILVNSSVSASDIKLPELGEKPKLPQPVLTAGNWPLKKSSLSFFEQALIGQVENLTLEEPSTTEGKEFADSAADAFGSETYFEDDEALEEDNGWDLDDDDLDVGDADKDEAIDIAEEAGVNIGSSEIGHWIRNSRSAAGFVAAGSFETAAQLLNKQLGIVNFEPLRSRFLEVYQASKLYVPATEGLGPIKAYIRSDVEEESEKKFFPFIPGYDGLEAKLHEGFKQFRANKLEEAIENFREIIYTVAIIAVPSKDEEEKCREILNVCREYILGLSIELARRALPQDDIKRNLELAAYFTRAKLQPAHRVNALQVAMSQCFKHKNFRSASFFAAEFLKIVSSGPRAEQANKIKTRADAVSTDAIELDFDPFADFDICASTYTPIYKGSAFVTEALLGTKYQPSEKGKLCEITKITSIGAPASGLRIIQ
;
A
#
# COMPACT_ATOMS: atom_id res chain seq x y z
N MET A 1 -24.06 10.02 21.14
CA MET A 1 -23.67 8.79 20.40
C MET A 1 -23.30 9.19 18.99
N LYS A 2 -22.15 8.76 18.46
CA LYS A 2 -21.64 9.17 17.13
C LYS A 2 -22.02 8.11 16.08
N LEU A 3 -22.67 8.52 14.99
CA LEU A 3 -22.87 7.65 13.82
C LEU A 3 -21.51 7.24 13.24
N LEU A 4 -21.36 5.98 12.85
CA LEU A 4 -20.10 5.44 12.35
C LEU A 4 -20.05 5.53 10.82
N THR A 5 -19.37 6.53 10.28
CA THR A 5 -19.12 6.63 8.83
C THR A 5 -18.26 5.45 8.37
N LYS A 6 -18.73 4.75 7.33
CA LYS A 6 -18.07 3.60 6.71
C LYS A 6 -17.40 3.97 5.40
N PHE A 7 -18.11 4.75 4.60
CA PHE A 7 -17.69 5.19 3.29
C PHE A 7 -18.25 6.60 3.06
N GLU A 8 -17.44 7.43 2.44
CA GLU A 8 -17.83 8.76 2.00
C GLU A 8 -17.13 9.00 0.66
N SER A 9 -17.90 9.46 -0.32
CA SER A 9 -17.38 9.89 -1.60
C SER A 9 -17.83 11.31 -1.87
N LYS A 10 -16.87 12.14 -2.30
CA LYS A 10 -17.13 13.51 -2.72
C LYS A 10 -17.43 13.51 -4.22
N SER A 11 -18.61 13.97 -4.58
CA SER A 11 -19.05 14.11 -5.98
C SER A 11 -19.92 15.37 -6.11
N SER A 12 -20.46 15.62 -7.31
CA SER A 12 -21.59 16.54 -7.42
C SER A 12 -22.76 16.07 -6.55
N LYS A 13 -23.72 16.96 -6.32
CA LYS A 13 -24.94 16.71 -5.55
C LYS A 13 -25.59 15.36 -5.89
N ALA A 14 -25.64 14.47 -4.91
CA ALA A 14 -26.32 13.19 -5.05
C ALA A 14 -27.80 13.35 -4.71
N LYS A 15 -28.67 12.67 -5.49
CA LYS A 15 -30.13 12.78 -5.36
C LYS A 15 -30.81 11.45 -5.04
N GLY A 16 -30.25 10.33 -5.47
CA GLY A 16 -30.80 9.01 -5.22
C GLY A 16 -29.70 8.02 -4.85
N VAL A 17 -30.05 7.05 -4.01
CA VAL A 17 -29.14 5.97 -3.61
C VAL A 17 -29.90 4.67 -3.40
N ALA A 18 -29.31 3.56 -3.83
CA ALA A 18 -29.84 2.22 -3.64
C ALA A 18 -28.74 1.23 -3.25
N PHE A 19 -29.05 0.31 -2.33
CA PHE A 19 -28.15 -0.78 -1.94
C PHE A 19 -28.40 -2.02 -2.79
N HIS A 20 -27.31 -2.69 -3.20
CA HIS A 20 -27.45 -4.04 -3.73
C HIS A 20 -27.80 -5.00 -2.58
N PRO A 21 -28.79 -5.90 -2.72
CA PRO A 21 -29.23 -6.77 -1.63
C PRO A 21 -28.22 -7.79 -1.05
N LYS A 22 -27.07 -8.00 -1.72
CA LYS A 22 -26.14 -9.11 -1.45
C LYS A 22 -24.70 -8.67 -1.56
N ARG A 23 -24.35 -7.96 -2.64
CA ARG A 23 -22.99 -7.44 -2.87
C ARG A 23 -22.81 -6.13 -2.10
N PRO A 24 -21.59 -5.79 -1.67
CA PRO A 24 -21.29 -4.53 -0.98
C PRO A 24 -21.26 -3.33 -1.95
N TRP A 25 -22.32 -3.19 -2.76
CA TRP A 25 -22.44 -2.17 -3.80
C TRP A 25 -23.54 -1.19 -3.47
N ILE A 26 -23.31 0.07 -3.86
CA ILE A 26 -24.32 1.11 -3.88
C ILE A 26 -24.36 1.77 -5.25
N LEU A 27 -25.58 2.08 -5.69
CA LEU A 27 -25.79 2.99 -6.82
C LEU A 27 -26.07 4.37 -6.28
N VAL A 28 -25.51 5.38 -6.94
CA VAL A 28 -25.66 6.79 -6.57
C VAL A 28 -26.01 7.56 -7.83
N THR A 29 -27.13 8.29 -7.80
CA THR A 29 -27.51 9.18 -8.90
C THR A 29 -27.13 10.60 -8.58
N LEU A 30 -26.54 11.26 -9.58
CA LEU A 30 -26.02 12.61 -9.44
C LEU A 30 -26.89 13.61 -10.18
N TYR A 31 -26.84 14.86 -9.71
CA TYR A 31 -27.46 15.98 -10.38
C TYR A 31 -26.81 16.28 -11.74
N SER A 32 -25.57 15.83 -11.96
CA SER A 32 -24.81 15.94 -13.21
C SER A 32 -25.21 14.90 -14.27
N SER A 33 -26.42 14.36 -14.21
CA SER A 33 -26.97 13.27 -15.07
C SER A 33 -26.24 11.91 -15.04
N THR A 34 -25.14 11.80 -14.31
CA THR A 34 -24.37 10.56 -14.20
C THR A 34 -24.88 9.66 -13.06
N ILE A 35 -24.87 8.35 -13.29
CA ILE A 35 -25.09 7.33 -12.26
C ILE A 35 -23.76 6.65 -11.96
N GLN A 36 -23.43 6.51 -10.68
CA GLN A 36 -22.18 5.89 -10.22
C GLN A 36 -22.47 4.61 -9.45
N LEU A 37 -21.73 3.55 -9.76
CA LEU A 37 -21.73 2.29 -9.03
C LEU A 37 -20.46 2.20 -8.18
N TRP A 38 -20.62 2.14 -6.86
CA TRP A 38 -19.51 2.10 -5.90
C TRP A 38 -19.48 0.80 -5.12
N ASP A 39 -18.27 0.29 -4.89
CA ASP A 39 -18.02 -0.65 -3.80
C ASP A 39 -17.75 0.16 -2.52
N TYR A 40 -18.73 0.21 -1.61
CA TYR A 40 -18.61 1.00 -0.38
C TYR A 40 -17.69 0.35 0.66
N ARG A 41 -17.25 -0.89 0.44
CA ARG A 41 -16.34 -1.59 1.35
C ARG A 41 -14.88 -1.29 0.98
N MET A 42 -14.56 -1.32 -0.32
CA MET A 42 -13.23 -0.97 -0.83
C MET A 42 -13.06 0.54 -1.04
N GLY A 43 -14.16 1.27 -1.15
CA GLY A 43 -14.15 2.70 -1.46
C GLY A 43 -13.80 3.00 -2.92
N THR A 44 -14.02 2.03 -3.80
CA THR A 44 -13.66 2.12 -5.22
C THR A 44 -14.89 2.34 -6.08
N LEU A 45 -14.76 3.20 -7.07
CA LEU A 45 -15.76 3.37 -8.12
C LEU A 45 -15.63 2.19 -9.09
N ILE A 46 -16.72 1.45 -9.30
CA ILE A 46 -16.76 0.31 -10.20
C ILE A 46 -17.10 0.78 -11.62
N ASP A 47 -18.13 1.60 -11.77
CA ASP A 47 -18.63 2.02 -13.07
C ASP A 47 -19.38 3.36 -13.06
N ARG A 48 -19.53 3.97 -14.24
CA ARG A 48 -20.31 5.18 -14.51
C ARG A 48 -21.26 4.97 -15.68
N PHE A 49 -22.51 5.42 -15.53
CA PHE A 49 -23.53 5.38 -16.58
C PHE A 49 -23.99 6.80 -16.92
N GLU A 50 -23.86 7.20 -18.19
CA GLU A 50 -24.02 8.58 -18.65
C GLU A 50 -24.93 8.67 -19.90
N GLU A 51 -26.16 8.13 -19.83
CA GLU A 51 -27.13 8.24 -20.95
C GLU A 51 -28.37 9.10 -20.63
N HIS A 52 -28.55 9.58 -19.40
CA HIS A 52 -29.67 10.46 -19.05
C HIS A 52 -29.37 11.90 -19.47
N ASP A 53 -30.41 12.61 -19.95
CA ASP A 53 -30.32 14.02 -20.32
C ASP A 53 -30.90 14.93 -19.22
N GLY A 54 -30.18 15.01 -18.11
CA GLY A 54 -30.56 15.81 -16.95
C GLY A 54 -30.41 15.08 -15.61
N PRO A 55 -30.67 15.75 -14.48
CA PRO A 55 -30.52 15.18 -13.15
C PRO A 55 -31.28 13.86 -12.98
N VAL A 56 -30.62 12.85 -12.42
CA VAL A 56 -31.25 11.56 -12.12
C VAL A 56 -31.65 11.51 -10.65
N ARG A 57 -32.93 11.30 -10.36
CA ARG A 57 -33.49 11.39 -9.00
C ARG A 57 -33.84 10.04 -8.40
N GLY A 58 -34.48 9.18 -9.18
CA GLY A 58 -34.89 7.85 -8.76
C GLY A 58 -33.88 6.78 -9.19
N ILE A 59 -33.59 5.84 -8.29
CA ILE A 59 -32.79 4.65 -8.61
C ILE A 59 -33.16 3.49 -7.69
N ASP A 60 -33.17 2.29 -8.25
CA ASP A 60 -33.35 1.06 -7.47
C ASP A 60 -32.69 -0.16 -8.11
N PHE A 61 -32.26 -1.10 -7.28
CA PHE A 61 -31.75 -2.40 -7.72
C PHE A 61 -32.88 -3.40 -7.80
N HIS A 62 -32.84 -4.29 -8.80
CA HIS A 62 -33.74 -5.43 -8.79
C HIS A 62 -33.30 -6.43 -7.70
N PRO A 63 -34.24 -7.03 -6.93
CA PRO A 63 -33.90 -7.87 -5.78
C PRO A 63 -33.11 -9.14 -6.13
N THR A 64 -33.40 -9.75 -7.29
CA THR A 64 -32.80 -11.03 -7.71
C THR A 64 -31.94 -10.95 -8.99
N GLN A 65 -32.43 -10.28 -10.03
CA GLN A 65 -31.75 -10.16 -11.32
C GLN A 65 -30.67 -9.05 -11.32
N PRO A 66 -29.60 -9.17 -12.12
CA PRO A 66 -28.51 -8.21 -12.20
C PRO A 66 -28.87 -6.98 -13.06
N ILE A 67 -30.01 -6.36 -12.78
CA ILE A 67 -30.51 -5.15 -13.44
C ILE A 67 -30.81 -4.06 -12.42
N PHE A 68 -30.81 -2.81 -12.86
CA PHE A 68 -31.25 -1.68 -12.05
C PHE A 68 -32.07 -0.71 -12.91
N VAL A 69 -32.87 0.13 -12.26
CA VAL A 69 -33.71 1.12 -12.93
C VAL A 69 -33.33 2.52 -12.45
N SER A 70 -33.42 3.50 -13.33
CA SER A 70 -33.27 4.92 -13.00
C SER A 70 -34.36 5.77 -13.62
N GLY A 71 -34.71 6.87 -12.96
CA GLY A 71 -35.63 7.89 -13.46
C GLY A 71 -35.04 9.27 -13.33
N GLY A 72 -35.10 10.05 -14.41
CA GLY A 72 -34.48 11.36 -14.50
C GLY A 72 -35.43 12.51 -14.82
N ASP A 73 -34.85 13.70 -14.85
CA ASP A 73 -35.51 14.93 -15.28
C ASP A 73 -35.72 14.97 -16.81
N ASP A 74 -35.20 13.99 -17.56
CA ASP A 74 -35.48 13.77 -19.00
C ASP A 74 -36.85 13.11 -19.28
N TYR A 75 -37.68 12.94 -18.24
CA TYR A 75 -39.00 12.29 -18.30
C TYR A 75 -38.94 10.80 -18.68
N THR A 76 -37.74 10.21 -18.69
CA THR A 76 -37.55 8.82 -19.07
C THR A 76 -37.18 7.94 -17.88
N ILE A 77 -37.63 6.69 -17.93
CA ILE A 77 -37.20 5.63 -17.03
C ILE A 77 -36.28 4.70 -17.84
N LYS A 78 -35.05 4.51 -17.40
CA LYS A 78 -34.08 3.63 -18.07
C LYS A 78 -33.84 2.39 -17.23
N VAL A 79 -33.83 1.23 -17.90
CA VAL A 79 -33.48 -0.06 -17.27
C VAL A 79 -32.11 -0.48 -17.78
N TRP A 80 -31.22 -0.82 -16.86
CA TRP A 80 -29.81 -1.05 -17.11
C TRP A 80 -29.42 -2.48 -16.75
N SER A 81 -28.48 -3.05 -17.50
CA SER A 81 -27.87 -4.33 -17.18
C SER A 81 -26.52 -4.12 -16.50
N LEU A 82 -26.34 -4.70 -15.31
CA LEU A 82 -25.06 -4.68 -14.60
C LEU A 82 -24.00 -5.56 -15.27
N GLN A 83 -24.42 -6.56 -16.06
CA GLN A 83 -23.50 -7.46 -16.74
C GLN A 83 -22.90 -6.80 -17.99
N THR A 84 -23.75 -6.21 -18.83
CA THR A 84 -23.31 -5.58 -20.09
C THR A 84 -22.93 -4.11 -19.93
N ARG A 85 -23.22 -3.51 -18.77
CA ARG A 85 -22.95 -2.11 -18.40
C ARG A 85 -23.54 -1.11 -19.39
N LYS A 86 -24.73 -1.42 -19.92
CA LYS A 86 -25.43 -0.62 -20.93
C LYS A 86 -26.92 -0.50 -20.58
N CYS A 87 -27.55 0.55 -21.07
CA CYS A 87 -29.01 0.67 -21.05
C CYS A 87 -29.62 -0.42 -21.93
N MET A 88 -30.57 -1.18 -21.37
CA MET A 88 -31.28 -2.23 -22.10
C MET A 88 -32.42 -1.64 -22.93
N PHE A 89 -33.22 -0.77 -22.31
CA PHE A 89 -34.33 -0.08 -22.95
C PHE A 89 -34.78 1.10 -22.08
N THR A 90 -35.51 2.02 -22.70
CA THR A 90 -36.09 3.21 -22.08
C THR A 90 -37.62 3.10 -22.11
N LEU A 91 -38.28 3.37 -20.98
CA LEU A 91 -39.72 3.49 -20.86
C LEU A 91 -40.08 4.97 -20.83
N THR A 92 -41.02 5.36 -21.68
CA THR A 92 -41.47 6.75 -21.87
C THR A 92 -42.98 6.84 -21.67
N GLY A 93 -43.44 7.86 -20.96
CA GLY A 93 -44.88 8.15 -20.86
C GLY A 93 -45.24 9.19 -19.79
N HIS A 94 -44.36 9.43 -18.82
CA HIS A 94 -44.47 10.61 -17.95
C HIS A 94 -44.30 11.90 -18.74
N LEU A 95 -44.98 12.96 -18.30
CA LEU A 95 -44.98 14.26 -18.96
C LEU A 95 -44.09 15.30 -18.27
N ASP A 96 -43.59 14.98 -17.08
CA ASP A 96 -42.75 15.87 -16.27
C ASP A 96 -41.75 15.06 -15.42
N TYR A 97 -40.92 15.75 -14.63
CA TYR A 97 -39.77 15.18 -13.91
C TYR A 97 -40.14 13.97 -13.07
N ILE A 98 -39.38 12.88 -13.22
CA ILE A 98 -39.57 11.67 -12.44
C ILE A 98 -38.84 11.82 -11.10
N ARG A 99 -39.55 11.62 -9.99
CA ARG A 99 -39.03 11.82 -8.64
C ARG A 99 -38.46 10.55 -8.03
N THR A 100 -39.23 9.46 -8.04
CA THR A 100 -38.78 8.15 -7.54
C THR A 100 -39.15 7.04 -8.50
N VAL A 101 -38.35 5.97 -8.46
CA VAL A 101 -38.58 4.74 -9.20
C VAL A 101 -38.16 3.58 -8.31
N PHE A 102 -39.01 2.55 -8.17
CA PHE A 102 -38.71 1.35 -7.39
C PHE A 102 -39.18 0.08 -8.10
N PHE A 103 -38.46 -1.02 -7.88
CA PHE A 103 -38.92 -2.34 -8.28
C PHE A 103 -39.94 -2.90 -7.30
N HIS A 104 -40.86 -3.72 -7.82
CA HIS A 104 -41.63 -4.61 -6.99
C HIS A 104 -40.77 -5.80 -6.51
N HIS A 105 -41.02 -6.30 -5.29
CA HIS A 105 -40.23 -7.37 -4.68
C HIS A 105 -40.39 -8.73 -5.41
N ASP A 106 -41.62 -9.08 -5.82
CA ASP A 106 -41.91 -10.35 -6.51
C ASP A 106 -42.29 -10.23 -8.00
N LEU A 107 -43.19 -9.31 -8.35
CA LEU A 107 -43.75 -9.15 -9.70
C LEU A 107 -42.80 -8.37 -10.62
N PRO A 108 -42.89 -8.54 -11.96
CA PRO A 108 -42.06 -7.82 -12.92
C PRO A 108 -42.52 -6.36 -13.11
N TRP A 109 -42.78 -5.65 -12.02
CA TRP A 109 -43.34 -4.31 -12.01
C TRP A 109 -42.32 -3.27 -11.55
N ILE A 110 -42.43 -2.09 -12.14
CA ILE A 110 -41.71 -0.88 -11.74
C ILE A 110 -42.76 0.17 -11.42
N ILE A 111 -42.64 0.83 -10.27
CA ILE A 111 -43.44 2.01 -9.95
C ILE A 111 -42.61 3.27 -10.17
N SER A 112 -43.22 4.29 -10.77
CA SER A 112 -42.63 5.61 -10.92
C SER A 112 -43.62 6.70 -10.55
N CYS A 113 -43.12 7.79 -9.97
CA CYS A 113 -43.93 8.97 -9.68
C CYS A 113 -43.28 10.23 -10.26
N SER A 114 -44.12 11.20 -10.64
CA SER A 114 -43.68 12.38 -11.39
C SER A 114 -44.35 13.67 -10.90
N ASP A 115 -43.77 14.80 -11.30
CA ASP A 115 -44.38 16.12 -11.20
C ASP A 115 -45.64 16.26 -12.08
N ASP A 116 -45.90 15.33 -13.01
CA ASP A 116 -47.15 15.27 -13.80
C ASP A 116 -48.39 14.86 -12.97
N GLN A 117 -48.24 14.76 -11.64
CA GLN A 117 -49.27 14.43 -10.65
C GLN A 117 -49.74 12.96 -10.72
N THR A 118 -49.11 12.14 -11.56
CA THR A 118 -49.46 10.73 -11.74
C THR A 118 -48.42 9.79 -11.14
N ILE A 119 -48.88 8.59 -10.77
CA ILE A 119 -48.03 7.46 -10.45
C ILE A 119 -48.30 6.39 -11.49
N ARG A 120 -47.25 5.84 -12.10
CA ARG A 120 -47.39 4.82 -13.14
C ARG A 120 -46.78 3.50 -12.72
N ILE A 121 -47.43 2.42 -13.12
CA ILE A 121 -46.93 1.05 -12.93
C ILE A 121 -46.61 0.48 -14.31
N TRP A 122 -45.36 0.07 -14.48
CA TRP A 122 -44.81 -0.47 -15.71
C TRP A 122 -44.52 -1.95 -15.53
N ASN A 123 -44.73 -2.74 -16.57
CA ASN A 123 -44.14 -4.07 -16.63
C ASN A 123 -42.85 -4.00 -17.47
N TRP A 124 -41.74 -4.33 -16.84
CA TRP A 124 -40.43 -4.18 -17.46
C TRP A 124 -40.12 -5.29 -18.47
N GLN A 125 -40.80 -6.45 -18.38
CA GLN A 125 -40.62 -7.55 -19.33
C GLN A 125 -41.34 -7.27 -20.66
N ASN A 126 -42.59 -6.82 -20.60
CA ASN A 126 -43.37 -6.50 -21.80
C ASN A 126 -43.16 -5.06 -22.29
N ARG A 127 -42.48 -4.22 -21.50
CA ARG A 127 -42.17 -2.80 -21.77
C ARG A 127 -43.41 -1.94 -21.96
N GLN A 128 -44.51 -2.29 -21.29
CA GLN A 128 -45.78 -1.58 -21.37
C GLN A 128 -46.16 -0.98 -20.01
N GLU A 129 -46.84 0.15 -20.08
CA GLU A 129 -47.56 0.72 -18.94
C GLU A 129 -48.81 -0.12 -18.66
N ILE A 130 -48.97 -0.55 -17.40
CA ILE A 130 -50.09 -1.38 -16.97
C ILE A 130 -51.20 -0.50 -16.38
N ALA A 131 -50.82 0.49 -15.58
CA ALA A 131 -51.76 1.36 -14.88
C ALA A 131 -51.17 2.76 -14.65
N CYS A 132 -52.04 3.76 -14.80
CA CYS A 132 -51.80 5.14 -14.41
C CYS A 132 -52.74 5.48 -13.25
N LEU A 133 -52.17 5.78 -12.08
CA LEU A 133 -52.89 6.20 -10.88
C LEU A 133 -53.03 7.72 -10.90
N THR A 134 -54.23 8.17 -11.23
CA THR A 134 -54.62 9.58 -11.22
C THR A 134 -55.41 9.87 -9.95
N GLY A 135 -55.07 10.95 -9.24
CA GLY A 135 -55.87 11.39 -8.09
C GLY A 135 -55.17 12.43 -7.21
N HIS A 136 -53.84 12.47 -7.18
CA HIS A 136 -53.12 13.57 -6.56
C HIS A 136 -53.34 14.87 -7.32
N ASN A 137 -53.36 15.99 -6.59
CA ASN A 137 -53.61 17.31 -7.17
C ASN A 137 -52.33 18.14 -7.36
N HIS A 138 -51.17 17.58 -7.00
CA HIS A 138 -49.86 18.20 -7.13
C HIS A 138 -48.77 17.13 -7.28
N TYR A 139 -47.55 17.60 -7.57
CA TYR A 139 -46.31 16.82 -7.68
C TYR A 139 -46.22 15.68 -6.67
N VAL A 140 -45.96 14.47 -7.18
CA VAL A 140 -45.81 13.27 -6.35
C VAL A 140 -44.33 13.01 -6.15
N PHE A 141 -43.85 13.20 -4.92
CA PHE A 141 -42.42 13.08 -4.61
C PHE A 141 -41.96 11.65 -4.37
N CYS A 142 -42.80 10.82 -3.76
CA CYS A 142 -42.45 9.44 -3.44
C CYS A 142 -43.65 8.51 -3.63
N ALA A 143 -43.41 7.36 -4.23
CA ALA A 143 -44.35 6.24 -4.25
C ALA A 143 -43.62 4.93 -3.99
N LYS A 144 -44.11 4.11 -3.08
CA LYS A 144 -43.48 2.83 -2.71
C LYS A 144 -44.49 1.70 -2.62
N PHE A 145 -44.08 0.52 -3.08
CA PHE A 145 -44.80 -0.72 -2.81
C PHE A 145 -44.72 -1.08 -1.34
N HIS A 146 -45.78 -1.67 -0.83
CA HIS A 146 -45.76 -2.34 0.45
C HIS A 146 -44.92 -3.63 0.36
N PRO A 147 -44.15 -3.99 1.41
CA PRO A 147 -43.22 -5.11 1.36
C PRO A 147 -43.87 -6.49 1.27
N THR A 148 -45.15 -6.64 1.66
CA THR A 148 -45.86 -7.93 1.67
C THR A 148 -47.28 -7.89 1.06
N GLU A 149 -48.11 -6.94 1.50
CA GLU A 149 -49.44 -6.67 0.94
C GLU A 149 -49.41 -5.95 -0.42
N ASP A 150 -50.51 -6.09 -1.19
CA ASP A 150 -50.72 -5.46 -2.49
C ASP A 150 -51.15 -3.98 -2.37
N LEU A 151 -50.33 -3.18 -1.68
CA LEU A 151 -50.60 -1.76 -1.43
C LEU A 151 -49.47 -0.87 -1.94
N ILE A 152 -49.79 0.38 -2.25
CA ILE A 152 -48.82 1.44 -2.56
C ILE A 152 -49.07 2.62 -1.63
N VAL A 153 -48.00 3.21 -1.09
CA VAL A 153 -48.07 4.51 -0.41
C VAL A 153 -47.50 5.58 -1.33
N SER A 154 -48.16 6.74 -1.39
CA SER A 154 -47.67 7.90 -2.12
C SER A 154 -47.72 9.18 -1.29
N ALA A 155 -46.71 10.02 -1.46
CA ALA A 155 -46.59 11.33 -0.83
C ALA A 155 -46.55 12.43 -1.89
N SER A 156 -47.36 13.48 -1.70
CA SER A 156 -47.49 14.58 -2.64
C SER A 156 -47.36 15.94 -1.97
N LEU A 157 -46.99 16.94 -2.77
CA LEU A 157 -47.02 18.34 -2.36
C LEU A 157 -48.45 18.84 -2.08
N ASP A 158 -49.50 18.08 -2.45
CA ASP A 158 -50.90 18.37 -2.12
C ASP A 158 -51.27 18.18 -0.63
N GLN A 159 -50.26 17.99 0.24
CA GLN A 159 -50.37 17.82 1.70
C GLN A 159 -50.94 16.46 2.12
N THR A 160 -51.25 15.57 1.16
CA THR A 160 -51.84 14.26 1.45
C THR A 160 -50.84 13.12 1.27
N VAL A 161 -51.00 12.09 2.10
CA VAL A 161 -50.42 10.76 1.84
C VAL A 161 -51.55 9.83 1.45
N ARG A 162 -51.43 9.13 0.32
CA ARG A 162 -52.47 8.21 -0.15
C ARG A 162 -51.98 6.78 -0.13
N VAL A 163 -52.88 5.87 0.24
CA VAL A 163 -52.65 4.43 0.15
C VAL A 163 -53.55 3.88 -0.94
N TRP A 164 -52.97 3.21 -1.92
CA TRP A 164 -53.65 2.64 -3.08
C TRP A 164 -53.70 1.12 -2.95
N ASP A 165 -54.84 0.52 -3.27
CA ASP A 165 -55.02 -0.92 -3.38
C ASP A 165 -54.82 -1.34 -4.84
N ILE A 166 -53.85 -2.23 -5.08
CA ILE A 166 -53.51 -2.77 -6.42
C ILE A 166 -53.85 -4.25 -6.57
N SER A 167 -54.61 -4.83 -5.64
CA SER A 167 -55.03 -6.23 -5.70
C SER A 167 -55.81 -6.56 -6.98
N GLY A 168 -56.57 -5.59 -7.52
CA GLY A 168 -57.26 -5.69 -8.80
C GLY A 168 -56.30 -5.93 -9.98
N LEU A 169 -55.19 -5.18 -10.02
CA LEU A 169 -54.13 -5.33 -11.01
C LEU A 169 -53.44 -6.69 -10.93
N ARG A 170 -53.15 -7.16 -9.70
CA ARG A 170 -52.52 -8.47 -9.48
C ARG A 170 -53.42 -9.62 -9.91
N LYS A 171 -54.72 -9.55 -9.60
CA LYS A 171 -55.72 -10.54 -10.07
C LYS A 171 -55.78 -10.62 -11.59
N LYS A 172 -55.73 -9.49 -12.29
CA LYS A 172 -55.66 -9.46 -13.76
C LYS A 172 -54.36 -10.07 -14.31
N HIS A 173 -53.23 -9.80 -13.66
CA HIS A 173 -51.94 -10.35 -14.05
C HIS A 173 -51.86 -11.88 -13.86
N SER A 174 -52.51 -12.42 -12.83
CA SER A 174 -52.54 -13.87 -12.53
C SER A 174 -53.66 -14.65 -13.25
N ALA A 175 -54.62 -13.99 -13.90
CA ALA A 175 -55.71 -14.67 -14.60
C ALA A 175 -55.26 -15.23 -15.97
N PRO A 176 -55.57 -16.50 -16.32
CA PRO A 176 -55.31 -17.02 -17.65
C PRO A 176 -56.08 -16.21 -18.70
N GLN A 177 -55.39 -15.78 -19.76
CA GLN A 177 -55.98 -15.09 -20.91
C GLN A 177 -56.97 -16.03 -21.62
N GLY A 178 -58.25 -16.02 -21.23
CA GLY A 178 -59.26 -16.84 -21.90
C GLY A 178 -60.63 -17.06 -21.23
N ARG A 179 -60.90 -16.62 -19.99
CA ARG A 179 -62.25 -16.79 -19.42
C ARG A 179 -63.14 -15.56 -19.61
N ILE A 180 -64.22 -15.77 -20.38
CA ILE A 180 -65.40 -14.91 -20.41
C ILE A 180 -65.93 -14.76 -18.96
N ARG A 181 -66.16 -13.52 -18.54
CA ARG A 181 -66.62 -13.16 -17.18
C ARG A 181 -67.96 -13.82 -16.89
N SER A 182 -68.13 -14.41 -15.71
CA SER A 182 -69.41 -14.97 -15.28
C SER A 182 -70.41 -13.87 -14.92
N PHE A 183 -71.69 -14.14 -15.16
CA PHE A 183 -72.83 -13.24 -14.92
C PHE A 183 -72.93 -12.74 -13.46
N GLU A 184 -72.41 -13.51 -12.52
CA GLU A 184 -72.38 -13.21 -11.08
C GLU A 184 -71.43 -12.03 -10.76
N ASP A 185 -70.35 -11.87 -11.53
CA ASP A 185 -69.35 -10.79 -11.40
C ASP A 185 -69.85 -9.44 -11.96
N GLN A 186 -70.92 -9.46 -12.77
CA GLN A 186 -71.62 -8.25 -13.23
C GLN A 186 -72.63 -7.73 -12.19
N LEU A 187 -73.24 -8.62 -11.41
CA LEU A 187 -74.24 -8.27 -10.38
C LEU A 187 -73.61 -7.71 -9.10
N SER A 188 -72.37 -8.10 -8.76
CA SER A 188 -71.64 -7.51 -7.63
C SER A 188 -71.23 -6.04 -7.86
N ARG A 189 -71.16 -5.61 -9.13
CA ARG A 189 -70.80 -4.24 -9.53
C ARG A 189 -71.97 -3.25 -9.54
N SER A 190 -73.23 -3.69 -9.49
CA SER A 190 -74.39 -2.79 -9.52
C SER A 190 -74.73 -2.13 -8.17
N ASN A 191 -74.05 -2.51 -7.08
CA ASN A 191 -74.31 -1.99 -5.73
C ASN A 191 -73.22 -1.06 -5.17
N ILE A 192 -72.32 -0.53 -6.01
CA ILE A 192 -71.31 0.45 -5.61
C ILE A 192 -71.76 1.85 -6.05
N PRO A 193 -71.86 2.84 -5.13
CA PRO A 193 -72.24 4.21 -5.50
C PRO A 193 -71.30 4.79 -6.54
N GLN A 194 -71.92 5.42 -7.53
CA GLN A 194 -71.35 5.87 -8.79
C GLN A 194 -70.49 7.14 -8.59
N GLN A 195 -69.17 7.00 -8.45
CA GLN A 195 -68.21 8.09 -8.65
C GLN A 195 -66.96 7.56 -9.35
N ASP A 196 -66.98 7.60 -10.69
CA ASP A 196 -65.93 8.13 -11.58
C ASP A 196 -66.18 7.62 -13.00
N ILE A 197 -66.72 8.50 -13.84
CA ILE A 197 -67.18 8.21 -15.22
C ILE A 197 -66.01 8.03 -16.21
N PHE A 198 -64.76 8.04 -15.75
CA PHE A 198 -63.56 7.82 -16.57
C PHE A 198 -62.49 6.90 -15.92
N GLY A 199 -62.79 6.16 -14.84
CA GLY A 199 -61.79 5.49 -14.01
C GLY A 199 -61.44 4.04 -14.38
N ASN A 200 -60.15 3.78 -14.58
CA ASN A 200 -59.54 2.46 -14.68
C ASN A 200 -59.78 1.67 -13.36
N THR A 201 -60.52 0.55 -13.38
CA THR A 201 -60.94 -0.22 -12.16
C THR A 201 -59.81 -1.00 -11.46
N ASP A 202 -58.57 -0.71 -11.79
CA ASP A 202 -57.45 -1.63 -11.59
C ASP A 202 -56.63 -1.31 -10.34
N ALA A 203 -56.72 -0.06 -9.89
CA ALA A 203 -56.14 0.41 -8.65
C ALA A 203 -57.01 1.53 -8.06
N VAL A 204 -57.29 1.45 -6.76
CA VAL A 204 -58.25 2.35 -6.08
C VAL A 204 -57.57 2.99 -4.87
N VAL A 205 -57.87 4.26 -4.60
CA VAL A 205 -57.44 4.92 -3.36
C VAL A 205 -58.16 4.27 -2.18
N LYS A 206 -57.43 3.56 -1.33
CA LYS A 206 -57.95 2.93 -0.12
C LYS A 206 -58.06 3.94 1.03
N TYR A 207 -57.01 4.73 1.24
CA TYR A 207 -56.97 5.75 2.30
C TYR A 207 -56.37 7.06 1.79
N VAL A 208 -56.92 8.17 2.29
CA VAL A 208 -56.36 9.52 2.17
C VAL A 208 -56.02 9.98 3.57
N LEU A 209 -54.74 10.26 3.81
CA LEU A 209 -54.19 10.71 5.08
C LEU A 209 -53.91 12.20 5.00
N GLU A 210 -54.73 12.97 5.69
CA GLU A 210 -54.62 14.42 5.80
C GLU A 210 -54.17 14.76 7.23
N GLY A 211 -53.07 15.49 7.36
CA GLY A 211 -52.57 15.92 8.66
C GLY A 211 -51.27 16.71 8.65
N HIS A 212 -50.53 16.71 7.55
CA HIS A 212 -49.44 17.67 7.34
C HIS A 212 -50.00 19.05 6.94
N ASP A 213 -49.41 20.12 7.47
CA ASP A 213 -49.84 21.50 7.17
C ASP A 213 -49.25 22.03 5.85
N LYS A 214 -48.25 21.31 5.30
CA LYS A 214 -47.53 21.62 4.07
C LYS A 214 -47.30 20.34 3.27
N GLY A 215 -46.70 20.48 2.08
CA GLY A 215 -46.44 19.36 1.19
C GLY A 215 -45.61 18.24 1.83
N VAL A 216 -45.91 17.01 1.44
CA VAL A 216 -45.28 15.79 1.95
C VAL A 216 -44.23 15.31 0.96
N ASN A 217 -42.98 15.20 1.41
CA ASN A 217 -41.84 14.86 0.57
C ASN A 217 -41.62 13.34 0.44
N TRP A 218 -41.89 12.59 1.51
CA TRP A 218 -41.59 11.16 1.56
C TRP A 218 -42.60 10.41 2.41
N ALA A 219 -42.90 9.17 2.00
CA ALA A 219 -43.65 8.22 2.80
C ALA A 219 -43.04 6.83 2.65
N SER A 220 -43.03 6.06 3.73
CA SER A 220 -42.49 4.69 3.74
C SER A 220 -43.34 3.79 4.65
N PHE A 221 -43.45 2.52 4.27
CA PHE A 221 -44.08 1.49 5.07
C PHE A 221 -43.09 0.88 6.06
N HIS A 222 -43.59 0.52 7.23
CA HIS A 222 -42.82 -0.30 8.14
C HIS A 222 -42.71 -1.74 7.59
N PRO A 223 -41.53 -2.40 7.66
CA PRO A 223 -41.33 -3.73 7.08
C PRO A 223 -42.30 -4.83 7.56
N ARG A 224 -42.69 -4.77 8.85
CA ARG A 224 -43.52 -5.81 9.51
C ARG A 224 -44.83 -5.34 10.15
N LEU A 225 -44.82 -4.17 10.79
CA LEU A 225 -45.99 -3.59 11.47
C LEU A 225 -46.84 -2.78 10.47
N PRO A 226 -48.16 -2.66 10.69
CA PRO A 226 -49.05 -1.87 9.84
C PRO A 226 -48.93 -0.37 10.15
N LEU A 227 -47.72 0.17 9.96
CA LEU A 227 -47.36 1.55 10.21
C LEU A 227 -46.83 2.20 8.93
N ILE A 228 -47.16 3.48 8.77
CA ILE A 228 -46.63 4.34 7.71
C ILE A 228 -45.94 5.51 8.40
N VAL A 229 -44.79 5.92 7.89
CA VAL A 229 -44.15 7.17 8.29
C VAL A 229 -44.16 8.13 7.11
N SER A 230 -44.45 9.40 7.38
CA SER A 230 -44.39 10.47 6.39
C SER A 230 -43.60 11.66 6.90
N SER A 231 -42.97 12.38 5.99
CA SER A 231 -42.20 13.59 6.30
C SER A 231 -42.58 14.74 5.38
N GLY A 232 -42.72 15.94 5.94
CA GLY A 232 -43.17 17.11 5.20
C GLY A 232 -42.33 18.38 5.37
N ASP A 233 -42.70 19.39 4.60
CA ASP A 233 -42.15 20.75 4.65
C ASP A 233 -42.59 21.53 5.90
N ASP A 234 -43.53 20.97 6.67
CA ASP A 234 -43.93 21.45 7.99
C ASP A 234 -42.89 21.13 9.10
N ARG A 235 -41.76 20.51 8.71
CA ARG A 235 -40.65 20.09 9.60
C ARG A 235 -41.01 18.92 10.51
N LEU A 236 -42.17 18.30 10.27
CA LEU A 236 -42.69 17.23 11.08
C LEU A 236 -42.49 15.88 10.39
N ILE A 237 -42.39 14.85 11.22
CA ILE A 237 -42.47 13.46 10.79
C ILE A 237 -43.69 12.88 11.48
N LYS A 238 -44.65 12.39 10.70
CA LYS A 238 -45.89 11.81 11.23
C LYS A 238 -45.85 10.30 11.11
N LEU A 239 -46.34 9.65 12.14
CA LEU A 239 -46.53 8.21 12.19
C LEU A 239 -48.01 7.90 12.07
N TRP A 240 -48.37 7.06 11.13
CA TRP A 240 -49.73 6.62 10.87
C TRP A 240 -49.85 5.13 11.15
N ARG A 241 -51.00 4.72 11.65
CA ARG A 241 -51.36 3.31 11.78
C ARG A 241 -52.50 3.02 10.85
N MET A 242 -52.40 1.87 10.18
CA MET A 242 -53.45 1.37 9.30
C MET A 242 -54.04 0.08 9.87
N SER A 243 -55.34 -0.08 9.66
CA SER A 243 -56.07 -1.34 9.74
C SER A 243 -56.67 -1.66 8.37
N ASP A 244 -57.44 -2.73 8.27
CA ASP A 244 -58.16 -3.08 7.04
C ASP A 244 -59.26 -2.08 6.67
N THR A 245 -59.76 -1.30 7.65
CA THR A 245 -60.91 -0.40 7.48
C THR A 245 -60.58 1.08 7.64
N LYS A 246 -59.53 1.45 8.38
CA LYS A 246 -59.18 2.86 8.64
C LYS A 246 -57.68 3.03 8.78
N ALA A 247 -57.20 4.20 8.41
CA ALA A 247 -55.88 4.68 8.78
C ALA A 247 -55.97 6.02 9.52
N TRP A 248 -55.14 6.23 10.55
CA TRP A 248 -55.17 7.43 11.37
C TRP A 248 -53.77 7.81 11.88
N GLU A 249 -53.58 9.09 12.20
CA GLU A 249 -52.35 9.60 12.81
C GLU A 249 -52.20 9.06 14.24
N VAL A 250 -51.05 8.45 14.54
CA VAL A 250 -50.71 7.95 15.87
C VAL A 250 -50.01 9.04 16.68
N ASP A 251 -48.92 9.58 16.14
CA ASP A 251 -48.09 10.58 16.81
C ASP A 251 -47.17 11.30 15.81
N THR A 252 -46.52 12.38 16.27
CA THR A 252 -45.62 13.22 15.48
C THR A 252 -44.25 13.35 16.18
N CYS A 253 -43.17 13.04 15.46
CA CYS A 253 -41.81 13.32 15.90
C CYS A 253 -41.45 14.80 15.63
N ARG A 254 -41.02 15.52 16.67
CA ARG A 254 -40.67 16.95 16.62
C ARG A 254 -39.19 17.16 16.89
N GLY A 255 -38.50 17.90 16.03
CA GLY A 255 -37.13 18.34 16.33
C GLY A 255 -36.30 18.83 15.15
N HIS A 256 -36.65 18.52 13.90
CA HIS A 256 -36.00 19.13 12.74
C HIS A 256 -36.27 20.64 12.69
N THR A 257 -35.26 21.43 12.31
CA THR A 257 -35.38 22.89 12.26
C THR A 257 -35.76 23.42 10.87
N SER A 258 -35.69 22.56 9.85
CA SER A 258 -36.08 22.83 8.46
C SER A 258 -36.87 21.65 7.88
N ASN A 259 -37.21 21.72 6.61
CA ASN A 259 -37.99 20.70 5.89
C ASN A 259 -37.32 19.33 5.99
N VAL A 260 -38.14 18.30 6.17
CA VAL A 260 -37.69 16.91 6.23
C VAL A 260 -37.92 16.28 4.86
N LEU A 261 -36.81 15.89 4.20
CA LEU A 261 -36.83 15.50 2.80
C LEU A 261 -37.03 14.01 2.59
N ALA A 262 -36.48 13.17 3.48
CA ALA A 262 -36.72 11.73 3.43
C ALA A 262 -36.75 11.11 4.83
N VAL A 263 -37.51 10.02 4.94
CA VAL A 263 -37.68 9.26 6.19
C VAL A 263 -37.81 7.77 5.89
N GLU A 264 -37.13 6.94 6.66
CA GLU A 264 -37.18 5.48 6.52
C GLU A 264 -37.25 4.79 7.88
N PHE A 265 -37.88 3.63 7.91
CA PHE A 265 -37.81 2.75 9.06
C PHE A 265 -36.49 1.97 9.05
N HIS A 266 -35.97 1.70 10.24
CA HIS A 266 -34.92 0.71 10.37
C HIS A 266 -35.50 -0.70 10.08
N PRO A 267 -34.81 -1.56 9.30
CA PRO A 267 -35.35 -2.87 8.90
C PRO A 267 -35.65 -3.84 10.06
N HIS A 268 -34.82 -3.80 11.10
CA HIS A 268 -34.87 -4.76 12.23
C HIS A 268 -35.16 -4.15 13.61
N GLU A 269 -34.58 -3.00 13.95
CA GLU A 269 -34.80 -2.29 15.21
C GLU A 269 -36.00 -1.33 15.13
N ASP A 270 -36.59 -1.02 16.30
CA ASP A 270 -37.69 -0.06 16.46
C ASP A 270 -37.21 1.40 16.36
N LEU A 271 -36.59 1.76 15.24
CA LEU A 271 -36.03 3.08 14.97
C LEU A 271 -36.55 3.66 13.66
N ILE A 272 -36.69 4.99 13.63
CA ILE A 272 -36.97 5.77 12.43
C ILE A 272 -35.74 6.61 12.12
N ILE A 273 -35.38 6.77 10.86
CA ILE A 273 -34.27 7.63 10.45
C ILE A 273 -34.79 8.67 9.48
N SER A 274 -34.44 9.92 9.71
CA SER A 274 -34.83 11.04 8.85
C SER A 274 -33.65 11.90 8.48
N VAL A 275 -33.80 12.55 7.32
CA VAL A 275 -32.85 13.51 6.78
C VAL A 275 -33.57 14.82 6.46
N GLY A 276 -32.92 15.94 6.79
CA GLY A 276 -33.51 17.26 6.61
C GLY A 276 -32.58 18.27 5.96
N GLU A 277 -33.19 19.33 5.45
CA GLU A 277 -32.48 20.52 4.95
C GLU A 277 -31.73 21.27 6.05
N ASP A 278 -32.03 20.98 7.32
CA ASP A 278 -31.29 21.46 8.48
C ASP A 278 -29.89 20.85 8.60
N LYS A 279 -29.48 20.07 7.60
CA LYS A 279 -28.18 19.42 7.47
C LYS A 279 -27.96 18.35 8.54
N THR A 280 -29.06 17.78 9.04
CA THR A 280 -29.04 16.74 10.05
C THR A 280 -29.60 15.42 9.55
N ILE A 281 -28.97 14.34 10.00
CA ILE A 281 -29.53 13.00 10.03
C ILE A 281 -29.94 12.75 11.48
N ARG A 282 -31.20 12.36 11.68
CA ARG A 282 -31.74 12.05 13.01
C ARG A 282 -32.26 10.63 13.06
N THR A 283 -31.99 9.96 14.17
CA THR A 283 -32.57 8.66 14.49
C THR A 283 -33.55 8.85 15.63
N TRP A 284 -34.77 8.34 15.50
CA TRP A 284 -35.86 8.48 16.43
C TRP A 284 -36.25 7.12 16.99
N ASP A 285 -36.63 7.09 18.25
CA ASP A 285 -37.24 5.92 18.87
C ASP A 285 -38.69 5.79 18.38
N LEU A 286 -39.04 4.64 17.80
CA LEU A 286 -40.40 4.38 17.31
C LEU A 286 -41.45 4.43 18.44
N ASN A 287 -41.06 4.08 19.67
CA ASN A 287 -41.96 3.98 20.82
C ASN A 287 -42.06 5.30 21.61
N LYS A 288 -40.95 6.03 21.77
CA LYS A 288 -40.94 7.30 22.53
C LYS A 288 -41.01 8.55 21.66
N ARG A 289 -40.79 8.43 20.35
CA ARG A 289 -40.78 9.55 19.39
C ARG A 289 -39.77 10.65 19.72
N THR A 290 -38.77 10.30 20.52
CA THR A 290 -37.67 11.20 20.88
C THR A 290 -36.48 10.94 19.98
N ALA A 291 -35.71 11.99 19.69
CA ALA A 291 -34.47 11.87 18.93
C ALA A 291 -33.42 11.13 19.79
N VAL A 292 -32.95 9.99 19.29
CA VAL A 292 -31.93 9.14 19.91
C VAL A 292 -30.53 9.57 19.51
N LYS A 293 -30.30 9.75 18.20
CA LYS A 293 -29.01 10.15 17.63
C LYS A 293 -29.22 11.30 16.67
N GLN A 294 -28.26 12.22 16.63
CA GLN A 294 -28.22 13.31 15.68
C GLN A 294 -26.80 13.41 15.11
N PHE A 295 -26.72 13.51 13.79
CA PHE A 295 -25.50 13.79 13.06
C PHE A 295 -25.73 15.04 12.22
N LYS A 296 -24.87 16.05 12.37
CA LYS A 296 -24.98 17.32 11.66
C LYS A 296 -23.71 17.57 10.86
N ARG A 297 -23.87 18.06 9.63
CA ARG A 297 -22.76 18.50 8.77
C ARG A 297 -22.98 19.96 8.39
N GLU A 298 -22.00 20.83 8.63
CA GLU A 298 -22.26 22.28 8.52
C GLU A 298 -22.44 22.76 7.08
N ASN A 299 -21.80 22.10 6.11
CA ASN A 299 -21.76 22.59 4.73
C ASN A 299 -22.74 21.88 3.79
N ASP A 300 -23.34 20.76 4.19
CA ASP A 300 -24.09 19.88 3.27
C ASP A 300 -25.50 19.57 3.76
N ARG A 301 -26.50 19.81 2.91
CA ARG A 301 -27.87 19.31 3.14
C ARG A 301 -27.96 17.84 2.73
N PHE A 302 -28.85 17.11 3.41
CA PHE A 302 -29.15 15.72 3.06
C PHE A 302 -30.46 15.63 2.29
N TRP A 303 -30.46 14.88 1.18
CA TRP A 303 -31.60 14.81 0.25
C TRP A 303 -32.41 13.54 0.41
N THR A 304 -31.74 12.39 0.45
CA THR A 304 -32.38 11.07 0.41
C THR A 304 -31.61 10.12 1.31
N ILE A 305 -32.31 9.13 1.87
CA ILE A 305 -31.75 8.06 2.66
C ILE A 305 -32.24 6.70 2.15
N ALA A 306 -31.36 5.71 2.15
CA ALA A 306 -31.71 4.32 1.90
C ALA A 306 -31.18 3.44 3.03
N ALA A 307 -31.96 2.44 3.41
CA ALA A 307 -31.58 1.39 4.35
C ALA A 307 -31.11 0.15 3.59
N HIS A 308 -30.05 -0.50 4.06
CA HIS A 308 -29.68 -1.81 3.53
C HIS A 308 -30.72 -2.86 3.97
N PRO A 309 -31.19 -3.78 3.10
CA PRO A 309 -32.28 -4.70 3.44
C PRO A 309 -32.01 -5.62 4.65
N THR A 310 -30.76 -6.02 4.86
CA THR A 310 -30.38 -7.02 5.88
C THR A 310 -29.30 -6.57 6.88
N MET A 311 -28.67 -5.42 6.66
CA MET A 311 -27.54 -4.97 7.48
C MET A 311 -27.91 -3.61 8.10
N ASN A 312 -27.39 -3.31 9.30
CA ASN A 312 -27.47 -1.97 9.87
C ASN A 312 -26.49 -1.03 9.14
N LEU A 313 -26.81 -0.73 7.88
CA LEU A 313 -26.11 0.20 7.02
C LEU A 313 -27.14 1.12 6.38
N PHE A 314 -26.82 2.40 6.37
CA PHE A 314 -27.65 3.43 5.79
C PHE A 314 -26.80 4.29 4.88
N ALA A 315 -27.34 4.63 3.73
CA ALA A 315 -26.72 5.55 2.80
C ALA A 315 -27.53 6.84 2.77
N ALA A 316 -26.86 7.98 2.93
CA ALA A 316 -27.47 9.29 2.79
C ALA A 316 -26.79 10.08 1.67
N CYS A 317 -27.60 10.62 0.76
CA CYS A 317 -27.17 11.54 -0.27
C CYS A 317 -27.11 12.96 0.27
N HIS A 318 -26.07 13.71 -0.09
CA HIS A 318 -25.90 15.10 0.29
C HIS A 318 -25.39 15.98 -0.86
N ASP A 319 -25.32 17.30 -0.63
CA ASP A 319 -24.92 18.29 -1.63
C ASP A 319 -23.52 18.02 -2.24
N SER A 320 -22.61 17.45 -1.45
CA SER A 320 -21.24 17.12 -1.88
C SER A 320 -21.01 15.63 -2.15
N GLY A 321 -22.05 14.80 -2.28
CA GLY A 321 -21.91 13.39 -2.66
C GLY A 321 -22.71 12.42 -1.80
N VAL A 322 -22.12 11.28 -1.43
CA VAL A 322 -22.80 10.21 -0.69
C VAL A 322 -22.00 9.79 0.54
N MET A 323 -22.72 9.46 1.61
CA MET A 323 -22.16 8.82 2.79
C MET A 323 -22.89 7.52 3.11
N VAL A 324 -22.13 6.48 3.46
CA VAL A 324 -22.65 5.25 4.06
C VAL A 324 -22.21 5.22 5.52
N PHE A 325 -23.16 5.04 6.42
CA PHE A 325 -22.93 5.00 7.85
C PHE A 325 -23.62 3.79 8.49
N LYS A 326 -23.16 3.48 9.71
CA LYS A 326 -23.69 2.42 10.57
C LYS A 326 -24.15 3.04 11.89
N LEU A 327 -25.31 2.64 12.41
CA LEU A 327 -25.82 3.16 13.68
C LEU A 327 -25.00 2.66 14.86
N ASP A 328 -24.78 1.34 14.95
CA ASP A 328 -24.19 0.68 16.12
C ASP A 328 -23.20 -0.43 15.76
N ARG A 329 -22.38 -0.87 16.71
CA ARG A 329 -21.42 -1.97 16.50
C ARG A 329 -22.05 -3.31 16.88
N GLU A 330 -22.40 -4.11 15.88
CA GLU A 330 -22.84 -5.51 16.04
C GLU A 330 -21.66 -6.46 16.34
N ARG A 331 -21.21 -6.48 17.59
CA ARG A 331 -20.36 -7.56 18.09
C ARG A 331 -21.08 -8.22 19.26
N PRO A 332 -21.46 -9.50 19.16
CA PRO A 332 -22.06 -10.20 20.28
C PRO A 332 -21.12 -10.26 21.47
N ALA A 333 -21.63 -9.88 22.63
CA ALA A 333 -20.94 -10.08 23.89
C ALA A 333 -20.97 -11.57 24.24
N HIS A 334 -19.80 -12.10 24.59
CA HIS A 334 -19.65 -13.50 24.94
C HIS A 334 -18.54 -13.67 25.97
N ALA A 335 -18.60 -14.80 26.67
CA ALA A 335 -17.53 -15.32 27.51
C ALA A 335 -17.37 -16.82 27.24
N VAL A 336 -16.12 -17.28 27.24
CA VAL A 336 -15.79 -18.70 27.14
C VAL A 336 -15.32 -19.17 28.49
N PHE A 337 -15.90 -20.26 28.99
CA PHE A 337 -15.44 -20.93 30.20
C PHE A 337 -15.37 -22.44 29.95
N GLN A 338 -14.16 -23.00 30.05
CA GLN A 338 -13.86 -24.40 29.75
C GLN A 338 -14.35 -24.80 28.34
N ASN A 339 -15.45 -25.56 28.28
CA ASN A 339 -16.05 -26.02 27.04
C ASN A 339 -17.45 -25.45 26.77
N LYS A 340 -17.80 -24.36 27.45
CA LYS A 340 -19.08 -23.68 27.30
C LYS A 340 -18.86 -22.25 26.83
N LEU A 341 -19.61 -21.87 25.81
CA LEU A 341 -19.73 -20.51 25.31
C LEU A 341 -21.02 -19.92 25.87
N ILE A 342 -20.92 -18.79 26.55
CA ILE A 342 -22.08 -18.01 26.99
C ILE A 342 -22.10 -16.76 26.14
N PHE A 343 -23.19 -16.51 25.43
CA PHE A 343 -23.30 -15.40 24.49
C PHE A 343 -24.67 -14.75 24.55
N VAL A 344 -24.74 -13.54 24.00
CA VAL A 344 -25.98 -12.79 23.86
C VAL A 344 -26.40 -12.76 22.40
N ASN A 345 -27.62 -13.23 22.12
CA ASN A 345 -28.19 -13.21 20.78
C ASN A 345 -28.72 -11.82 20.39
N ASN A 346 -29.17 -11.65 19.13
CA ASN A 346 -29.70 -10.37 18.63
C ASN A 346 -30.89 -9.84 19.44
N GLU A 347 -31.69 -10.73 20.03
CA GLU A 347 -32.82 -10.36 20.89
C GLU A 347 -32.42 -9.96 22.31
N LYS A 348 -31.12 -9.84 22.60
CA LYS A 348 -30.58 -9.57 23.94
C LYS A 348 -30.93 -10.66 24.95
N GLN A 349 -30.98 -11.91 24.51
CA GLN A 349 -31.18 -13.06 25.39
C GLN A 349 -29.86 -13.80 25.57
N VAL A 350 -29.64 -14.33 26.77
CA VAL A 350 -28.45 -15.11 27.10
C VAL A 350 -28.69 -16.57 26.73
N GLN A 351 -27.78 -17.13 25.94
CA GLN A 351 -27.75 -18.54 25.57
C GLN A 351 -26.38 -19.13 25.91
N MET A 352 -26.37 -20.44 26.10
CA MET A 352 -25.16 -21.22 26.30
C MET A 352 -25.03 -22.26 25.19
N PHE A 353 -23.84 -22.38 24.61
CA PHE A 353 -23.47 -23.41 23.65
C PHE A 353 -22.38 -24.28 24.25
N ASP A 354 -22.54 -25.59 24.13
CA ASP A 354 -21.57 -26.58 24.60
C ASP A 354 -20.80 -27.13 23.40
N TYR A 355 -19.46 -27.00 23.43
CA TYR A 355 -18.63 -27.38 22.29
C TYR A 355 -18.52 -28.91 22.12
N ASP A 356 -18.66 -29.72 23.18
CA ASP A 356 -18.59 -31.18 23.05
C ASP A 356 -19.85 -31.77 22.40
N THR A 357 -21.01 -31.20 22.75
CA THR A 357 -22.30 -31.69 22.25
C THR A 357 -22.78 -30.97 21.00
N GLU A 358 -22.09 -29.89 20.60
CA GLU A 358 -22.43 -29.00 19.48
C GLU A 358 -23.90 -28.52 19.52
N ARG A 359 -24.44 -28.31 20.73
CA ARG A 359 -25.84 -27.93 20.93
C ARG A 359 -25.96 -26.60 21.65
N GLU A 360 -26.85 -25.77 21.13
CA GLU A 360 -27.32 -24.56 21.79
C GLU A 360 -28.41 -24.91 22.81
N THR A 361 -28.33 -24.29 23.98
CA THR A 361 -29.41 -24.30 24.95
C THR A 361 -30.53 -23.35 24.54
N LEU A 362 -31.74 -23.63 25.03
CA LEU A 362 -32.83 -22.65 24.95
C LEU A 362 -32.41 -21.33 25.63
N PRO A 363 -32.94 -20.18 25.19
CA PRO A 363 -32.69 -18.90 25.84
C PRO A 363 -32.94 -18.99 27.34
N MET A 364 -31.96 -18.59 28.16
CA MET A 364 -32.05 -18.69 29.62
C MET A 364 -32.65 -17.43 30.23
N LEU A 365 -32.20 -16.27 29.76
CA LEU A 365 -32.46 -14.99 30.41
C LEU A 365 -32.64 -13.86 29.38
N SER A 366 -33.65 -13.01 29.56
CA SER A 366 -33.88 -11.83 28.73
C SER A 366 -33.27 -10.56 29.35
N LEU A 367 -32.37 -9.88 28.61
CA LEU A 367 -31.71 -8.65 29.03
C LEU A 367 -32.36 -7.38 28.43
N LYS A 368 -33.54 -7.50 27.79
CA LYS A 368 -34.23 -6.37 27.10
C LYS A 368 -34.52 -5.18 28.02
N LYS A 369 -34.77 -5.43 29.32
CA LYS A 369 -35.03 -4.40 30.34
C LYS A 369 -33.77 -3.69 30.86
N ILE A 370 -32.58 -4.16 30.47
CA ILE A 370 -31.31 -3.61 30.94
C ILE A 370 -30.85 -2.51 29.99
N GLY A 371 -30.76 -1.28 30.50
CA GLY A 371 -30.43 -0.10 29.69
C GLY A 371 -31.57 0.31 28.75
N LYS A 372 -31.23 0.94 27.62
CA LYS A 372 -32.22 1.37 26.62
C LYS A 372 -32.45 0.24 25.61
N PRO A 373 -33.65 0.10 25.02
CA PRO A 373 -33.94 -0.96 24.04
C PRO A 373 -32.98 -1.03 22.85
N TRP A 374 -32.42 0.10 22.42
CA TRP A 374 -31.47 0.20 21.30
C TRP A 374 -29.98 0.18 21.71
N THR A 375 -29.64 0.13 23.01
CA THR A 375 -28.22 0.07 23.42
C THR A 375 -27.68 -1.33 23.26
N SER A 376 -26.57 -1.50 22.54
CA SER A 376 -25.90 -2.79 22.39
C SER A 376 -25.21 -3.21 23.70
N ILE A 377 -25.18 -4.52 23.95
CA ILE A 377 -24.43 -5.12 25.04
C ILE A 377 -22.98 -5.30 24.59
N ARG A 378 -22.01 -4.80 25.38
CA ARG A 378 -20.60 -4.69 24.95
C ARG A 378 -19.72 -5.84 25.44
N THR A 379 -19.76 -6.13 26.73
CA THR A 379 -18.96 -7.20 27.35
C THR A 379 -19.82 -8.08 28.22
N LEU A 380 -19.44 -9.35 28.29
CA LEU A 380 -20.04 -10.35 29.16
C LEU A 380 -18.90 -11.06 29.90
N SER A 381 -19.04 -11.22 31.21
CA SER A 381 -18.13 -11.97 32.07
C SER A 381 -18.95 -12.97 32.88
N TYR A 382 -18.47 -14.20 33.00
CA TYR A 382 -19.19 -15.29 33.66
C TYR A 382 -18.43 -15.76 34.90
N ASN A 383 -19.16 -15.94 36.00
CA ASN A 383 -18.65 -16.53 37.23
C ASN A 383 -19.21 -17.95 37.42
N PRO A 384 -18.36 -18.99 37.41
CA PRO A 384 -18.80 -20.37 37.57
C PRO A 384 -19.27 -20.72 38.99
N ALA A 385 -18.81 -20.02 40.03
CA ALA A 385 -19.10 -20.39 41.42
C ALA A 385 -20.58 -20.18 41.78
N GLU A 386 -21.10 -19.00 41.47
CA GLU A 386 -22.50 -18.60 41.74
C GLU A 386 -23.37 -18.66 40.48
N ARG A 387 -22.82 -19.15 39.35
CA ARG A 387 -23.45 -19.13 38.01
C ARG A 387 -24.04 -17.75 37.68
N SER A 388 -23.29 -16.69 37.91
CA SER A 388 -23.73 -15.31 37.65
C SER A 388 -23.00 -14.70 36.47
N ILE A 389 -23.65 -13.74 35.83
CA ILE A 389 -23.09 -12.99 34.71
C ILE A 389 -23.00 -11.50 35.05
N LEU A 390 -21.93 -10.88 34.58
CA LEU A 390 -21.76 -9.44 34.53
C LEU A 390 -21.85 -8.99 33.09
N VAL A 391 -22.75 -8.05 32.83
CA VAL A 391 -23.01 -7.52 31.50
C VAL A 391 -22.81 -6.01 31.53
N SER A 392 -21.99 -5.48 30.63
CA SER A 392 -21.85 -4.04 30.42
C SER A 392 -22.71 -3.57 29.25
N VAL A 393 -23.49 -2.51 29.48
CA VAL A 393 -24.44 -1.92 28.53
C VAL A 393 -24.15 -0.44 28.39
N GLY A 394 -23.89 0.01 27.17
CA GLY A 394 -23.65 1.42 26.89
C GLY A 394 -22.72 1.64 25.71
N ASP A 395 -22.73 2.88 25.24
CA ASP A 395 -21.74 3.38 24.28
C ASP A 395 -20.50 3.89 25.01
N ASN A 396 -19.38 4.08 24.30
CA ASN A 396 -18.11 4.62 24.81
C ASN A 396 -18.18 6.00 25.51
N ASN A 397 -19.37 6.55 25.74
CA ASN A 397 -19.65 7.80 26.45
C ASN A 397 -19.93 7.53 27.94
N ASP A 398 -20.03 8.63 28.70
CA ASP A 398 -19.99 8.65 30.17
C ASP A 398 -21.16 7.95 30.90
N ASN A 399 -22.24 7.57 30.21
CA ASN A 399 -23.43 6.95 30.82
C ASN A 399 -23.54 5.44 30.54
N SER A 400 -22.48 4.68 30.81
CA SER A 400 -22.49 3.21 30.71
C SER A 400 -22.89 2.56 32.03
N ILE A 401 -23.72 1.53 31.95
CA ILE A 401 -24.24 0.79 33.10
C ILE A 401 -23.74 -0.64 33.01
N TYR A 402 -23.36 -1.24 34.13
CA TYR A 402 -23.18 -2.69 34.22
C TYR A 402 -24.29 -3.30 35.08
N CYS A 403 -24.56 -4.58 34.83
CA CYS A 403 -25.56 -5.35 35.54
C CYS A 403 -24.98 -6.70 35.96
N LEU A 404 -25.14 -7.04 37.24
CA LEU A 404 -24.90 -8.36 37.80
C LEU A 404 -26.24 -9.09 37.93
N THR A 405 -26.32 -10.29 37.37
CA THR A 405 -27.52 -11.13 37.47
C THR A 405 -27.17 -12.63 37.51
N PRO A 406 -27.83 -13.44 38.34
CA PRO A 406 -27.63 -14.89 38.38
C PRO A 406 -28.32 -15.58 37.19
N LEU A 407 -27.74 -16.70 36.71
CA LEU A 407 -28.37 -17.55 35.70
C LEU A 407 -29.30 -18.60 36.35
N PRO A 408 -30.46 -18.89 35.75
CA PRO A 408 -31.36 -19.92 36.24
C PRO A 408 -30.74 -21.33 36.16
N LYS A 409 -31.11 -22.21 37.10
CA LYS A 409 -30.63 -23.61 37.13
C LYS A 409 -31.31 -24.49 36.08
N ASP A 410 -32.62 -24.27 35.86
CA ASP A 410 -33.43 -24.99 34.88
C ASP A 410 -33.78 -24.07 33.71
N VAL A 411 -33.53 -24.53 32.49
CA VAL A 411 -33.74 -23.76 31.27
C VAL A 411 -35.11 -24.08 30.69
N THR A 412 -36.12 -23.26 30.99
CA THR A 412 -37.50 -23.43 30.50
C THR A 412 -37.90 -22.42 29.41
N GLY A 413 -37.02 -21.46 29.09
CA GLY A 413 -37.24 -20.37 28.13
C GLY A 413 -36.67 -19.05 28.64
N ALA A 414 -36.83 -17.96 27.87
CA ALA A 414 -36.29 -16.65 28.23
C ALA A 414 -37.04 -16.05 29.45
N ILE A 415 -36.54 -16.33 30.65
CA ILE A 415 -37.11 -15.80 31.90
C ILE A 415 -36.58 -14.36 32.11
N GLU A 416 -37.35 -13.52 32.80
CA GLU A 416 -36.88 -12.21 33.25
C GLU A 416 -35.96 -12.34 34.49
N PRO A 417 -34.93 -11.48 34.63
CA PRO A 417 -33.99 -11.58 35.75
C PRO A 417 -34.68 -11.38 37.10
N SER A 418 -34.49 -12.34 38.01
CA SER A 418 -35.08 -12.33 39.35
C SER A 418 -34.38 -11.38 40.33
N ASP A 419 -33.05 -11.22 40.19
CA ASP A 419 -32.23 -10.28 40.96
C ASP A 419 -31.32 -9.51 39.99
N LEU A 420 -31.47 -8.18 39.99
CA LEU A 420 -30.84 -7.27 39.06
C LEU A 420 -30.09 -6.19 39.85
N ARG A 421 -28.76 -6.31 39.91
CA ARG A 421 -27.92 -5.35 40.62
C ARG A 421 -27.17 -4.51 39.59
N GLN A 422 -27.48 -3.22 39.54
CA GLN A 422 -26.91 -2.28 38.57
C GLN A 422 -25.90 -1.32 39.22
N GLY A 423 -24.95 -0.84 38.41
CA GLY A 423 -24.05 0.25 38.78
C GLY A 423 -23.52 0.96 37.53
N GLU A 424 -22.91 2.13 37.72
CA GLU A 424 -22.34 2.92 36.63
C GLU A 424 -20.89 2.49 36.38
N ALA A 425 -20.63 1.89 35.22
CA ALA A 425 -19.28 1.55 34.76
C ALA A 425 -19.29 1.24 33.26
N ASN A 426 -18.17 1.51 32.59
CA ASN A 426 -17.97 1.17 31.18
C ASN A 426 -17.54 -0.29 30.99
N PHE A 427 -16.84 -0.86 31.96
CA PHE A 427 -16.37 -2.23 31.94
C PHE A 427 -16.55 -2.87 33.32
N ALA A 428 -16.98 -4.14 33.34
CA ALA A 428 -17.03 -4.94 34.56
C ALA A 428 -16.59 -6.37 34.28
N CYS A 429 -15.79 -6.96 35.17
CA CYS A 429 -15.31 -8.32 35.03
C CYS A 429 -15.05 -8.98 36.39
N PHE A 430 -15.33 -10.28 36.49
CA PHE A 430 -14.94 -11.09 37.64
C PHE A 430 -13.43 -11.24 37.73
N ILE A 431 -12.89 -11.13 38.95
CA ILE A 431 -11.45 -11.28 39.24
C ILE A 431 -11.20 -12.44 40.20
N ALA A 432 -12.17 -12.72 41.07
CA ALA A 432 -12.16 -13.86 41.99
C ALA A 432 -13.58 -14.42 42.15
N ARG A 433 -13.71 -15.54 42.87
CA ARG A 433 -15.01 -16.22 43.09
C ARG A 433 -16.10 -15.29 43.63
N ASN A 434 -15.75 -14.42 44.58
CA ASN A 434 -16.70 -13.49 45.23
C ASN A 434 -16.36 -12.02 44.97
N ARG A 435 -15.50 -11.69 44.00
CA ARG A 435 -15.11 -10.30 43.75
C ARG A 435 -15.05 -10.01 42.26
N PHE A 436 -15.54 -8.84 41.88
CA PHE A 436 -15.44 -8.31 40.54
C PHE A 436 -14.89 -6.89 40.56
N VAL A 437 -14.47 -6.41 39.40
CA VAL A 437 -14.02 -5.03 39.22
C VAL A 437 -14.92 -4.32 38.25
N SER A 438 -15.20 -3.06 38.55
CA SER A 438 -15.89 -2.12 37.69
C SER A 438 -14.98 -0.93 37.40
N TYR A 439 -14.86 -0.56 36.12
CA TYR A 439 -14.09 0.59 35.67
C TYR A 439 -15.02 1.63 35.04
N SER A 440 -14.98 2.85 35.56
CA SER A 440 -15.69 4.01 35.00
C SER A 440 -14.69 4.96 34.35
N LYS A 441 -14.89 5.21 33.06
CA LYS A 441 -14.02 6.08 32.26
C LYS A 441 -14.23 7.56 32.60
N ALA A 442 -15.45 7.95 32.95
CA ALA A 442 -15.79 9.33 33.30
C ALA A 442 -15.07 9.77 34.59
N THR A 443 -14.97 8.89 35.58
CA THR A 443 -14.31 9.16 36.86
C THR A 443 -12.87 8.68 36.91
N GLN A 444 -12.43 7.88 35.92
CA GLN A 444 -11.14 7.17 35.91
C GLN A 444 -10.92 6.32 37.18
N MET A 445 -12.01 5.80 37.76
CA MET A 445 -11.97 4.99 38.97
C MET A 445 -12.12 3.50 38.63
N LEU A 446 -11.22 2.70 39.19
CA LEU A 446 -11.26 1.25 39.21
C LEU A 446 -11.72 0.79 40.60
N GLU A 447 -12.91 0.22 40.68
CA GLU A 447 -13.52 -0.20 41.93
C GLU A 447 -13.58 -1.73 42.02
N VAL A 448 -13.15 -2.28 43.14
CA VAL A 448 -13.32 -3.70 43.49
C VAL A 448 -14.59 -3.83 44.29
N ARG A 449 -15.53 -4.65 43.80
CA ARG A 449 -16.84 -4.86 44.39
C ARG A 449 -17.06 -6.33 44.76
N ASP A 450 -17.83 -6.55 45.81
CA ASP A 450 -18.35 -7.87 46.19
C ASP A 450 -19.62 -8.20 45.38
N LEU A 451 -20.09 -9.44 45.40
CA LEU A 451 -21.30 -9.87 44.69
C LEU A 451 -22.56 -9.11 45.15
N ASN A 452 -22.57 -8.56 46.36
CA ASN A 452 -23.62 -7.67 46.86
C ASN A 452 -23.55 -6.24 46.32
N ASN A 453 -22.68 -5.99 45.34
CA ASN A 453 -22.47 -4.68 44.72
C ASN A 453 -21.93 -3.60 45.68
N SER A 454 -21.37 -4.01 46.81
CA SER A 454 -20.69 -3.12 47.76
C SER A 454 -19.24 -2.90 47.32
N THR A 455 -18.80 -1.64 47.32
CA THR A 455 -17.42 -1.26 46.99
C THR A 455 -16.50 -1.59 48.16
N THR A 456 -15.52 -2.46 47.91
CA THR A 456 -14.51 -2.90 48.90
C THR A 456 -13.24 -2.06 48.81
N LYS A 457 -12.82 -1.70 47.59
CA LYS A 457 -11.64 -0.87 47.32
C LYS A 457 -11.89 0.02 46.12
N SER A 458 -11.37 1.24 46.15
CA SER A 458 -11.38 2.18 45.02
C SER A 458 -9.94 2.58 44.70
N ILE A 459 -9.60 2.58 43.41
CA ILE A 459 -8.27 2.92 42.89
C ILE A 459 -8.47 3.97 41.80
N LYS A 460 -7.78 5.10 41.90
CA LYS A 460 -7.79 6.13 40.85
C LYS A 460 -6.71 5.79 39.84
N LEU A 461 -7.10 5.68 38.56
CA LEU A 461 -6.19 5.41 37.45
C LEU A 461 -5.80 6.70 36.75
N ASP A 462 -4.72 6.64 35.99
CA ASP A 462 -4.29 7.73 35.12
C ASP A 462 -5.27 7.94 33.95
N SER A 463 -5.39 9.19 33.51
CA SER A 463 -6.18 9.65 32.38
C SER A 463 -5.81 8.99 31.03
N SER A 464 -4.59 8.45 30.92
CA SER A 464 -4.10 7.72 29.74
C SER A 464 -4.81 6.38 29.49
N VAL A 465 -5.48 5.81 30.50
CA VAL A 465 -6.20 4.53 30.40
C VAL A 465 -7.50 4.70 29.60
N LYS A 466 -7.62 3.92 28.52
CA LYS A 466 -8.79 3.92 27.63
C LYS A 466 -9.84 2.89 28.01
N ASP A 467 -9.39 1.69 28.39
CA ASP A 467 -10.25 0.55 28.72
C ASP A 467 -9.49 -0.46 29.59
N VAL A 468 -10.23 -1.37 30.22
CA VAL A 468 -9.68 -2.41 31.10
C VAL A 468 -10.13 -3.77 30.59
N VAL A 469 -9.24 -4.77 30.61
CA VAL A 469 -9.53 -6.14 30.19
C VAL A 469 -9.06 -7.14 31.24
N TYR A 470 -9.73 -8.28 31.29
CA TYR A 470 -9.34 -9.41 32.15
C TYR A 470 -7.96 -9.96 31.75
N ALA A 471 -7.10 -10.21 32.74
CA ALA A 471 -5.79 -10.83 32.54
C ALA A 471 -5.78 -12.26 33.11
N SER A 472 -5.70 -12.36 34.43
CA SER A 472 -5.72 -13.61 35.18
C SER A 472 -6.35 -13.36 36.57
N PRO A 473 -6.66 -14.39 37.36
CA PRO A 473 -7.28 -14.19 38.67
C PRO A 473 -6.46 -13.20 39.53
N GLY A 474 -7.10 -12.17 40.05
CA GLY A 474 -6.44 -11.09 40.81
C GLY A 474 -5.89 -9.91 40.00
N THR A 475 -5.74 -10.03 38.67
CA THR A 475 -5.04 -9.03 37.83
C THR A 475 -5.86 -8.58 36.62
N VAL A 476 -5.58 -7.38 36.13
CA VAL A 476 -6.21 -6.79 34.94
C VAL A 476 -5.16 -6.21 33.99
N LEU A 477 -5.49 -6.11 32.72
CA LEU A 477 -4.72 -5.33 31.75
C LEU A 477 -5.34 -3.95 31.61
N LEU A 478 -4.53 -2.90 31.83
CA LEU A 478 -4.88 -1.52 31.55
C LEU A 478 -4.45 -1.19 30.13
N LEU A 479 -5.41 -0.85 29.28
CA LEU A 479 -5.15 -0.49 27.89
C LEU A 479 -4.97 1.02 27.78
N LYS A 480 -3.72 1.49 27.63
CA LYS A 480 -3.40 2.89 27.31
C LYS A 480 -3.41 3.11 25.80
N THR A 481 -3.15 4.33 25.35
CA THR A 481 -3.11 4.65 23.91
C THR A 481 -1.89 4.06 23.22
N SER A 482 -0.73 4.11 23.88
CA SER A 482 0.58 3.68 23.37
C SER A 482 1.13 2.44 24.05
N SER A 483 0.57 2.01 25.19
CA SER A 483 1.06 0.87 25.95
C SER A 483 -0.05 0.04 26.59
N VAL A 484 0.31 -1.16 27.04
CA VAL A 484 -0.55 -2.05 27.82
C VAL A 484 0.19 -2.40 29.10
N VAL A 485 -0.46 -2.19 30.24
CA VAL A 485 0.10 -2.44 31.57
C VAL A 485 -0.60 -3.61 32.23
N HIS A 486 0.16 -4.57 32.75
CA HIS A 486 -0.35 -5.65 33.60
C HIS A 486 -0.41 -5.18 35.05
N TYR A 487 -1.62 -5.10 35.62
CA TYR A 487 -1.87 -4.49 36.91
C TYR A 487 -2.44 -5.48 37.92
N ASP A 488 -1.84 -5.55 39.11
CA ASP A 488 -2.38 -6.29 40.25
C ASP A 488 -3.33 -5.40 41.05
N VAL A 489 -4.61 -5.76 41.03
CA VAL A 489 -5.67 -4.99 41.69
C VAL A 489 -5.64 -5.14 43.21
N GLN A 490 -5.13 -6.26 43.72
CA GLN A 490 -5.07 -6.53 45.16
C GLN A 490 -3.91 -5.76 45.81
N GLN A 491 -2.75 -5.80 45.16
CA GLN A 491 -1.51 -5.15 45.61
C GLN A 491 -1.40 -3.67 45.18
N LYS A 492 -2.23 -3.23 44.22
CA LYS A 492 -2.18 -1.90 43.59
C LYS A 492 -0.83 -1.59 42.93
N LYS A 493 -0.24 -2.60 42.28
CA LYS A 493 1.09 -2.52 41.69
C LYS A 493 1.06 -2.85 40.19
N GLU A 494 1.82 -2.10 39.41
CA GLU A 494 2.14 -2.43 38.02
C GLU A 494 3.18 -3.56 37.98
N LEU A 495 2.84 -4.67 37.32
CA LEU A 495 3.70 -5.85 37.23
C LEU A 495 4.65 -5.75 36.04
N SER A 496 4.12 -5.37 34.88
CA SER A 496 4.87 -5.20 33.63
C SER A 496 4.13 -4.28 32.65
N GLU A 497 4.86 -3.76 31.66
CA GLU A 497 4.33 -2.90 30.61
C GLU A 497 4.92 -3.27 29.25
N ILE A 498 4.11 -3.19 28.20
CA ILE A 498 4.55 -3.33 26.81
C ILE A 498 4.07 -2.15 25.98
N GLN A 499 4.95 -1.62 25.13
CA GLN A 499 4.64 -0.52 24.22
C GLN A 499 3.91 -1.06 22.97
N VAL A 500 2.58 -0.90 22.92
CA VAL A 500 1.72 -1.31 21.81
C VAL A 500 0.58 -0.32 21.61
N ASN A 501 0.42 0.14 20.38
CA ASN A 501 -0.56 1.18 20.05
C ASN A 501 -1.98 0.64 19.94
N ASN A 502 -2.92 1.31 20.62
CA ASN A 502 -4.37 1.19 20.46
C ASN A 502 -4.90 -0.26 20.48
N VAL A 503 -4.41 -1.05 21.43
CA VAL A 503 -4.93 -2.40 21.68
C VAL A 503 -6.40 -2.29 22.11
N LYS A 504 -7.23 -3.19 21.59
CA LYS A 504 -8.67 -3.19 21.88
C LYS A 504 -9.17 -4.52 22.43
N TYR A 505 -8.59 -5.63 21.99
CA TYR A 505 -8.99 -6.96 22.41
C TYR A 505 -7.77 -7.78 22.79
N VAL A 506 -7.96 -8.71 23.69
CA VAL A 506 -6.90 -9.58 24.20
C VAL A 506 -7.40 -11.03 24.14
N SER A 507 -6.52 -11.95 23.76
CA SER A 507 -6.80 -13.38 23.74
C SER A 507 -5.64 -14.15 24.37
N TRP A 508 -5.91 -14.85 25.48
CA TRP A 508 -4.93 -15.65 26.20
C TRP A 508 -4.86 -17.06 25.61
N SER A 509 -3.66 -17.64 25.59
CA SER A 509 -3.49 -19.06 25.27
C SER A 509 -4.14 -19.95 26.34
N SER A 510 -4.46 -21.19 25.97
CA SER A 510 -5.12 -22.15 26.86
C SER A 510 -4.29 -22.49 28.12
N ASP A 511 -2.97 -22.41 28.02
CA ASP A 511 -2.01 -22.58 29.12
C ASP A 511 -1.71 -21.28 29.90
N GLY A 512 -2.19 -20.14 29.42
CA GLY A 512 -1.93 -18.81 30.00
C GLY A 512 -0.47 -18.33 29.90
N GLN A 513 0.36 -18.96 29.07
CA GLN A 513 1.76 -18.56 28.88
C GLN A 513 1.91 -17.40 27.89
N HIS A 514 1.03 -17.33 26.89
CA HIS A 514 1.09 -16.37 25.79
C HIS A 514 -0.19 -15.52 25.75
N VAL A 515 -0.03 -14.25 25.36
CA VAL A 515 -1.13 -13.31 25.19
C VAL A 515 -1.06 -12.66 23.82
N ALA A 516 -2.17 -12.69 23.09
CA ALA A 516 -2.34 -11.98 21.83
C ALA A 516 -3.07 -10.66 22.07
N LEU A 517 -2.36 -9.55 21.88
CA LEU A 517 -2.86 -8.18 21.92
C LEU A 517 -3.31 -7.78 20.51
N LEU A 518 -4.60 -7.50 20.35
CA LEU A 518 -5.22 -7.20 19.06
C LEU A 518 -5.55 -5.71 18.98
N SER A 519 -4.84 -5.00 18.11
CA SER A 519 -5.21 -3.65 17.70
C SER A 519 -6.03 -3.72 16.40
N LYS A 520 -6.27 -2.57 15.75
CA LYS A 520 -7.10 -2.51 14.54
C LYS A 520 -6.50 -3.32 13.38
N HIS A 521 -5.18 -3.22 13.21
CA HIS A 521 -4.40 -3.76 12.09
C HIS A 521 -3.15 -4.50 12.56
N THR A 522 -2.94 -4.65 13.86
CA THR A 522 -1.75 -5.33 14.39
C THR A 522 -2.17 -6.41 15.37
N VAL A 523 -1.48 -7.55 15.26
CA VAL A 523 -1.51 -8.64 16.23
C VAL A 523 -0.15 -8.69 16.89
N THR A 524 -0.09 -8.45 18.19
CA THR A 524 1.15 -8.52 18.95
C THR A 524 1.05 -9.68 19.94
N ILE A 525 1.95 -10.64 19.82
CA ILE A 525 2.05 -11.78 20.74
C ILE A 525 3.12 -11.45 21.76
N ALA A 526 2.75 -11.55 23.03
CA ALA A 526 3.64 -11.35 24.16
C ALA A 526 3.59 -12.54 25.12
N SER A 527 4.60 -12.67 25.97
CA SER A 527 4.60 -13.63 27.07
C SER A 527 3.63 -13.18 28.18
N LYS A 528 3.38 -14.05 29.16
CA LYS A 528 2.61 -13.72 30.37
C LYS A 528 3.16 -12.49 31.11
N LYS A 529 4.48 -12.25 31.02
CA LYS A 529 5.15 -11.08 31.60
C LYS A 529 5.09 -9.82 30.70
N LEU A 530 4.38 -9.88 29.58
CA LEU A 530 4.32 -8.83 28.55
C LEU A 530 5.65 -8.58 27.82
N GLU A 531 6.54 -9.57 27.74
CA GLU A 531 7.71 -9.50 26.86
C GLU A 531 7.28 -9.76 25.41
N LEU A 532 7.75 -8.92 24.47
CA LEU A 532 7.39 -9.03 23.06
C LEU A 532 8.01 -10.29 22.43
N ILE A 533 7.17 -11.15 21.84
CA ILE A 533 7.62 -12.34 21.09
C ILE A 533 7.56 -12.05 19.59
N THR A 534 6.43 -11.55 19.11
CA THR A 534 6.23 -11.26 17.68
C THR A 534 5.17 -10.20 17.49
N SER A 535 5.33 -9.36 16.46
CA SER A 535 4.32 -8.39 16.04
C SER A 535 4.04 -8.55 14.54
N LEU A 536 2.76 -8.62 14.18
CA LEU A 536 2.29 -8.77 12.82
C LEU A 536 1.40 -7.60 12.43
N HIS A 537 1.63 -7.03 11.25
CA HIS A 537 0.77 -6.01 10.66
C HIS A 537 -0.12 -6.59 9.54
N GLU A 538 -1.40 -6.20 9.55
CA GLU A 538 -2.45 -6.67 8.68
C GLU A 538 -3.16 -5.51 7.98
N THR A 539 -3.26 -5.57 6.66
CA THR A 539 -3.98 -4.56 5.86
C THR A 539 -5.47 -4.58 6.18
N ILE A 540 -6.04 -5.76 6.37
CA ILE A 540 -7.47 -5.95 6.68
C ILE A 540 -7.68 -5.94 8.19
N ARG A 541 -8.70 -5.20 8.63
CA ARG A 541 -9.03 -5.08 10.05
C ARG A 541 -9.28 -6.42 10.73
N ILE A 542 -8.59 -6.64 11.84
CA ILE A 542 -8.72 -7.82 12.71
C ILE A 542 -9.98 -7.71 13.59
N LYS A 543 -10.62 -8.85 13.88
CA LYS A 543 -11.89 -8.91 14.60
C LYS A 543 -11.81 -9.70 15.90
N SER A 544 -11.24 -10.89 15.85
CA SER A 544 -11.12 -11.80 16.98
C SER A 544 -9.99 -12.78 16.73
N ALA A 545 -9.45 -13.35 17.80
CA ALA A 545 -8.47 -14.40 17.73
C ALA A 545 -8.69 -15.42 18.85
N ALA A 546 -8.38 -16.66 18.57
CA ALA A 546 -8.36 -17.75 19.54
C ALA A 546 -7.13 -18.64 19.27
N TRP A 547 -6.62 -19.25 20.32
CA TRP A 547 -5.49 -20.17 20.23
C TRP A 547 -6.00 -21.59 19.94
N ASP A 548 -5.32 -22.28 19.03
CA ASP A 548 -5.46 -23.73 18.84
C ASP A 548 -4.83 -24.48 20.01
N ASP A 549 -5.21 -25.74 20.21
CA ASP A 549 -4.68 -26.63 21.26
C ASP A 549 -3.15 -26.80 21.13
N THR A 550 -2.63 -26.62 19.91
CA THR A 550 -1.20 -26.68 19.61
C THR A 550 -0.45 -25.36 19.91
N GLY A 551 -1.10 -24.31 20.41
CA GLY A 551 -0.45 -23.03 20.68
C GLY A 551 -0.19 -22.16 19.42
N VAL A 552 -0.97 -22.38 18.35
CA VAL A 552 -0.98 -21.52 17.17
C VAL A 552 -2.13 -20.52 17.30
N LEU A 553 -1.89 -19.24 17.01
CA LEU A 553 -2.92 -18.22 17.08
C LEU A 553 -3.69 -18.17 15.75
N ILE A 554 -4.99 -18.40 15.81
CA ILE A 554 -5.89 -18.27 14.66
C ILE A 554 -6.75 -17.04 14.87
N TYR A 555 -6.78 -16.14 13.89
CA TYR A 555 -7.52 -14.89 13.95
C TYR A 555 -8.38 -14.67 12.71
N SER A 556 -9.54 -14.03 12.92
CA SER A 556 -10.40 -13.59 11.85
C SER A 556 -10.16 -12.12 11.54
N THR A 557 -10.10 -11.83 10.25
CA THR A 557 -10.20 -10.49 9.69
C THR A 557 -11.64 -10.26 9.22
N LEU A 558 -11.92 -9.11 8.60
CA LEU A 558 -13.19 -8.93 7.88
C LEU A 558 -13.38 -9.95 6.75
N ASN A 559 -12.23 -10.27 6.11
CA ASN A 559 -11.89 -11.18 5.01
C ASN A 559 -12.03 -12.67 5.18
N HIS A 560 -11.27 -13.12 6.17
CA HIS A 560 -10.52 -14.35 6.10
C HIS A 560 -10.23 -14.83 7.52
N ILE A 561 -10.09 -16.13 7.66
CA ILE A 561 -9.44 -16.77 8.80
C ILE A 561 -7.98 -16.97 8.44
N LYS A 562 -7.10 -16.46 9.29
CA LYS A 562 -5.65 -16.53 9.16
C LYS A 562 -5.05 -17.15 10.41
N TYR A 563 -3.81 -17.61 10.30
CA TYR A 563 -3.02 -18.05 11.43
C TYR A 563 -1.71 -17.28 11.51
N THR A 564 -1.14 -17.23 12.70
CA THR A 564 0.23 -16.77 12.94
C THR A 564 0.92 -17.70 13.93
N LEU A 565 2.16 -18.02 13.62
CA LEU A 565 3.07 -18.76 14.49
C LEU A 565 3.85 -17.79 15.38
N LEU A 566 4.50 -18.33 16.41
CA LEU A 566 5.31 -17.57 17.37
C LEU A 566 6.63 -17.05 16.77
N ASN A 567 7.00 -17.49 15.56
CA ASN A 567 8.19 -17.02 14.84
C ASN A 567 7.85 -15.91 13.82
N GLY A 568 6.57 -15.50 13.71
CA GLY A 568 6.10 -14.50 12.74
C GLY A 568 5.64 -15.06 11.40
N ASP A 569 5.77 -16.36 11.14
CA ASP A 569 5.19 -16.96 9.93
C ASP A 569 3.65 -16.92 10.01
N ASN A 570 3.01 -16.50 8.94
CA ASN A 570 1.57 -16.37 8.85
C ASN A 570 1.02 -17.03 7.56
N GLY A 571 -0.30 -17.16 7.49
CA GLY A 571 -0.96 -17.71 6.32
C GLY A 571 -2.48 -17.54 6.36
N ILE A 572 -3.11 -17.75 5.21
CA ILE A 572 -4.56 -17.67 5.05
C ILE A 572 -5.12 -19.09 5.02
N ILE A 573 -6.01 -19.40 5.96
CA ILE A 573 -6.68 -20.71 6.02
C ILE A 573 -7.90 -20.72 5.10
N LYS A 574 -8.77 -19.71 5.24
CA LYS A 574 -10.07 -19.70 4.56
C LYS A 574 -10.57 -18.28 4.34
N THR A 575 -11.20 -18.04 3.19
CA THR A 575 -11.93 -16.80 2.90
C THR A 575 -13.37 -16.90 3.39
N LEU A 576 -13.87 -15.81 3.99
CA LEU A 576 -15.19 -15.70 4.59
C LEU A 576 -16.09 -14.80 3.75
N GLU A 577 -17.38 -15.15 3.68
CA GLU A 577 -18.41 -14.29 3.09
C GLU A 577 -18.88 -13.23 4.10
N ASN A 578 -19.05 -13.65 5.35
CA ASN A 578 -19.52 -12.82 6.46
C ASN A 578 -18.42 -12.61 7.51
N THR A 579 -18.51 -11.50 8.25
CA THR A 579 -17.59 -11.25 9.36
C THR A 579 -17.95 -12.13 10.54
N LEU A 580 -17.02 -12.99 10.95
CA LEU A 580 -17.21 -13.94 12.05
C LEU A 580 -16.25 -13.64 13.20
N TYR A 581 -16.74 -13.87 14.41
CA TYR A 581 -16.00 -13.69 15.64
C TYR A 581 -15.61 -15.06 16.22
N ILE A 582 -14.36 -15.44 16.07
CA ILE A 582 -13.82 -16.71 16.58
C ILE A 582 -13.86 -16.69 18.10
N THR A 583 -14.44 -17.74 18.68
CA THR A 583 -14.52 -17.94 20.13
C THR A 583 -13.56 -19.03 20.60
N LYS A 584 -13.49 -20.16 19.89
CA LYS A 584 -12.63 -21.30 20.21
C LYS A 584 -12.27 -22.06 18.94
N VAL A 585 -11.07 -22.62 18.89
CA VAL A 585 -10.65 -23.58 17.86
C VAL A 585 -10.34 -24.91 18.53
N GLN A 586 -10.87 -26.00 17.98
CA GLN A 586 -10.61 -27.35 18.46
C GLN A 586 -10.42 -28.29 17.26
N GLY A 587 -9.20 -28.78 17.07
CA GLY A 587 -8.86 -29.66 15.95
C GLY A 587 -9.11 -29.00 14.59
N LYS A 588 -10.10 -29.53 13.83
CA LYS A 588 -10.50 -29.01 12.51
C LYS A 588 -11.70 -28.06 12.56
N SER A 589 -12.28 -27.84 13.73
CA SER A 589 -13.48 -27.03 13.91
C SER A 589 -13.14 -25.68 14.54
N CYS A 590 -13.49 -24.61 13.85
CA CYS A 590 -13.40 -23.24 14.33
C CYS A 590 -14.81 -22.75 14.68
N TYR A 591 -15.06 -22.55 15.97
CA TYR A 591 -16.34 -22.07 16.46
C TYR A 591 -16.36 -20.55 16.45
N CYS A 592 -17.39 -20.00 15.80
CA CYS A 592 -17.52 -18.58 15.58
C CYS A 592 -18.91 -18.08 15.96
N LEU A 593 -19.01 -16.80 16.31
CA LEU A 593 -20.28 -16.07 16.40
C LEU A 593 -20.42 -15.16 15.19
N ASN A 594 -21.60 -15.17 14.57
CA ASN A 594 -21.95 -14.20 13.53
C ASN A 594 -22.40 -12.85 14.15
N ARG A 595 -22.78 -11.87 13.33
CA ARG A 595 -23.21 -10.55 13.84
C ARG A 595 -24.54 -10.58 14.58
N ASN A 596 -25.39 -11.56 14.27
CA ASN A 596 -26.69 -11.78 14.91
C ASN A 596 -26.54 -12.54 16.24
N GLY A 597 -25.33 -12.99 16.59
CA GLY A 597 -25.09 -13.77 17.79
C GLY A 597 -25.59 -15.19 17.68
N GLU A 598 -25.47 -15.81 16.50
CA GLU A 598 -25.68 -17.25 16.28
C GLU A 598 -24.32 -17.95 16.15
N VAL A 599 -24.24 -19.20 16.59
CA VAL A 599 -23.01 -20.00 16.50
C VAL A 599 -22.88 -20.62 15.11
N GLU A 600 -21.77 -20.33 14.43
CA GLU A 600 -21.39 -20.94 13.16
C GLU A 600 -20.12 -21.77 13.34
N ILE A 601 -20.17 -23.04 12.92
CA ILE A 601 -19.02 -23.97 12.99
C ILE A 601 -18.36 -24.02 11.61
N ILE A 602 -17.13 -23.52 11.53
CA ILE A 602 -16.34 -23.56 10.29
C ILE A 602 -15.31 -24.67 10.37
N ARG A 603 -15.37 -25.60 9.40
CA ARG A 603 -14.28 -26.56 9.18
C ARG A 603 -13.08 -25.87 8.53
N ILE A 604 -11.93 -26.02 9.16
CA ILE A 604 -10.61 -25.52 8.74
C ILE A 604 -9.67 -26.69 8.47
N ASP A 605 -8.69 -26.50 7.59
CA ASP A 605 -7.61 -27.46 7.39
C ASP A 605 -6.36 -27.00 8.16
N PRO A 606 -5.91 -27.77 9.18
CA PRO A 606 -4.76 -27.38 10.00
C PRO A 606 -3.41 -27.87 9.47
N THR A 607 -3.38 -28.59 8.36
CA THR A 607 -2.19 -29.24 7.80
C THR A 607 -1.05 -28.26 7.53
N GLU A 608 -1.32 -27.13 6.88
CA GLU A 608 -0.29 -26.15 6.48
C GLU A 608 0.45 -25.55 7.69
N TYR A 609 -0.28 -25.01 8.66
CA TYR A 609 0.36 -24.37 9.81
C TYR A 609 1.01 -25.38 10.75
N ARG A 610 0.49 -26.61 10.84
CA ARG A 610 1.14 -27.70 11.58
C ARG A 610 2.44 -28.14 10.91
N PHE A 611 2.44 -28.22 9.57
CA PHE A 611 3.63 -28.51 8.79
C PHE A 611 4.71 -27.44 9.02
N LYS A 612 4.37 -26.15 8.85
CA LYS A 612 5.31 -25.04 9.10
C LYS A 612 5.80 -25.03 10.55
N LYS A 613 4.91 -25.25 11.52
CA LYS A 613 5.30 -25.35 12.94
C LYS A 613 6.27 -26.52 13.19
N ALA A 614 6.01 -27.69 12.61
CA ALA A 614 6.89 -28.85 12.76
C ALA A 614 8.28 -28.58 12.16
N LEU A 615 8.35 -27.90 11.01
CA LEU A 615 9.61 -27.49 10.40
C LEU A 615 10.38 -26.50 11.29
N VAL A 616 9.70 -25.48 11.82
CA VAL A 616 10.29 -24.47 12.72
C VAL A 616 10.81 -25.09 14.00
N ASN A 617 10.07 -26.05 14.56
CA ASN A 617 10.47 -26.80 15.75
C ASN A 617 11.50 -27.91 15.44
N LYS A 618 11.96 -28.04 14.19
CA LYS A 618 12.86 -29.11 13.70
C LYS A 618 12.34 -30.53 14.01
N ASN A 619 11.02 -30.72 14.07
CA ASN A 619 10.40 -32.02 14.27
C ASN A 619 10.16 -32.73 12.92
N PHE A 620 11.22 -33.31 12.38
CA PHE A 620 11.21 -33.95 11.06
C PHE A 620 10.36 -35.22 10.99
N THR A 621 10.13 -35.90 12.12
CA THR A 621 9.26 -37.09 12.16
C THR A 621 7.81 -36.74 11.84
N GLU A 622 7.31 -35.64 12.41
CA GLU A 622 5.96 -35.15 12.14
C GLU A 622 5.85 -34.59 10.72
N VAL A 623 6.90 -33.92 10.22
CA VAL A 623 6.97 -33.45 8.82
C VAL A 623 6.83 -34.64 7.84
N LEU A 624 7.59 -35.71 8.04
CA LEU A 624 7.52 -36.92 7.20
C LEU A 624 6.16 -37.64 7.32
N ARG A 625 5.61 -37.71 8.52
CA ARG A 625 4.27 -38.27 8.75
C ARG A 625 3.20 -37.47 8.02
N ILE A 626 3.31 -36.14 8.04
CA ILE A 626 2.42 -35.24 7.33
C ILE A 626 2.58 -35.43 5.81
N ILE A 627 3.82 -35.51 5.30
CA ILE A 627 4.10 -35.78 3.87
C ILE A 627 3.45 -37.10 3.40
N LYS A 628 3.63 -38.19 4.15
CA LYS A 628 3.14 -39.52 3.75
C LYS A 628 1.61 -39.65 3.80
N ASN A 629 0.94 -38.91 4.69
CA ASN A 629 -0.48 -39.11 4.97
C ASN A 629 -1.39 -37.99 4.48
N SER A 630 -0.84 -36.85 4.03
CA SER A 630 -1.65 -35.68 3.66
C SER A 630 -1.30 -35.15 2.28
N ASN A 631 -2.33 -34.69 1.56
CA ASN A 631 -2.19 -34.06 0.26
C ASN A 631 -1.86 -32.57 0.43
N LEU A 632 -0.65 -32.27 0.91
CA LEU A 632 -0.12 -30.90 0.94
C LEU A 632 0.44 -30.56 -0.45
N VAL A 633 -0.44 -30.24 -1.39
CA VAL A 633 -0.03 -29.82 -2.75
C VAL A 633 -0.39 -28.36 -2.92
N GLY A 634 0.61 -27.49 -2.88
CA GLY A 634 0.43 -26.06 -3.11
C GLY A 634 1.74 -25.32 -3.35
N GLN A 635 1.78 -24.50 -4.39
CA GLN A 635 2.92 -23.63 -4.77
C GLN A 635 3.42 -22.77 -3.60
N ASN A 636 2.53 -22.37 -2.68
CA ASN A 636 2.89 -21.58 -1.50
C ASN A 636 3.77 -22.33 -0.50
N ILE A 637 3.64 -23.65 -0.38
CA ILE A 637 4.46 -24.47 0.52
C ILE A 637 5.83 -24.71 -0.10
N ILE A 638 5.87 -24.94 -1.41
CA ILE A 638 7.11 -25.08 -2.19
C ILE A 638 7.95 -23.81 -2.06
N GLY A 639 7.37 -22.65 -2.39
CA GLY A 639 8.06 -21.37 -2.23
C GLY A 639 8.41 -21.03 -0.77
N TYR A 640 7.70 -21.58 0.21
CA TYR A 640 8.09 -21.45 1.62
C TYR A 640 9.31 -22.32 1.96
N LEU A 641 9.36 -23.56 1.47
CA LEU A 641 10.47 -24.48 1.67
C LEU A 641 11.75 -23.98 0.97
N GLU A 642 11.65 -23.49 -0.26
CA GLU A 642 12.75 -22.85 -1.00
C GLU A 642 13.33 -21.68 -0.19
N LYS A 643 12.48 -20.75 0.27
CA LYS A 643 12.91 -19.60 1.08
C LYS A 643 13.56 -19.98 2.40
N LYS A 644 13.16 -21.11 2.99
CA LYS A 644 13.74 -21.63 4.24
C LYS A 644 14.98 -22.51 3.99
N GLY A 645 15.37 -22.73 2.74
CA GLY A 645 16.55 -23.51 2.38
C GLY A 645 16.36 -25.03 2.42
N TYR A 646 15.13 -25.51 2.24
CA TYR A 646 14.82 -26.95 2.17
C TYR A 646 14.28 -27.37 0.78
N PRO A 647 15.01 -27.13 -0.32
CA PRO A 647 14.55 -27.48 -1.67
C PRO A 647 14.44 -29.00 -1.90
N GLU A 648 15.19 -29.81 -1.14
CA GLU A 648 15.12 -31.28 -1.19
C GLU A 648 13.74 -31.82 -0.77
N ILE A 649 13.15 -31.20 0.26
CA ILE A 649 11.79 -31.53 0.71
C ILE A 649 10.78 -31.06 -0.34
N ALA A 650 11.01 -29.89 -0.94
CA ALA A 650 10.15 -29.35 -1.99
C ALA A 650 10.10 -30.26 -3.22
N LEU A 651 11.23 -30.84 -3.64
CA LEU A 651 11.33 -31.77 -4.78
C LEU A 651 10.36 -32.96 -4.68
N GLN A 652 9.98 -33.39 -3.47
CA GLN A 652 9.03 -34.48 -3.25
C GLN A 652 7.56 -34.07 -3.49
N PHE A 653 7.26 -32.78 -3.35
CA PHE A 653 5.90 -32.23 -3.52
C PHE A 653 5.59 -31.82 -4.96
N VAL A 654 6.61 -31.61 -5.78
CA VAL A 654 6.44 -31.09 -7.14
C VAL A 654 6.27 -32.21 -8.15
N GLU A 655 5.07 -32.26 -8.74
CA GLU A 655 4.75 -33.13 -9.88
C GLU A 655 5.01 -32.45 -11.23
N ASP A 656 4.95 -31.12 -11.28
CA ASP A 656 5.16 -30.36 -12.52
C ASP A 656 6.63 -30.46 -12.98
N PRO A 657 6.90 -30.94 -14.21
CA PRO A 657 8.26 -31.18 -14.68
C PRO A 657 9.15 -29.93 -14.73
N GLU A 658 8.59 -28.75 -14.99
CA GLU A 658 9.37 -27.50 -15.10
C GLU A 658 9.88 -27.03 -13.74
N THR A 659 8.98 -26.91 -12.75
CA THR A 659 9.35 -26.56 -11.38
C THR A 659 10.22 -27.63 -10.72
N ARG A 660 9.98 -28.92 -11.02
CA ARG A 660 10.82 -30.03 -10.54
C ARG A 660 12.23 -29.98 -11.12
N PHE A 661 12.37 -29.58 -12.39
CA PHE A 661 13.67 -29.36 -13.02
C PHE A 661 14.45 -28.23 -12.34
N GLU A 662 13.82 -27.09 -12.07
CA GLU A 662 14.47 -25.96 -11.39
C GLU A 662 14.91 -26.31 -9.97
N LEU A 663 14.03 -26.95 -9.19
CA LEU A 663 14.37 -27.45 -7.85
C LEU A 663 15.51 -28.48 -7.87
N ALA A 664 15.53 -29.37 -8.87
CA ALA A 664 16.60 -30.34 -9.01
C ALA A 664 17.95 -29.67 -9.30
N LEU A 665 17.98 -28.59 -10.08
CA LEU A 665 19.19 -27.78 -10.28
C LEU A 665 19.64 -27.09 -8.98
N GLU A 666 18.71 -26.54 -8.18
CA GLU A 666 19.03 -25.95 -6.88
C GLU A 666 19.55 -26.99 -5.87
N CYS A 667 19.00 -28.21 -5.90
CA CYS A 667 19.50 -29.33 -5.10
C CYS A 667 20.82 -29.92 -5.65
N HIS A 668 21.34 -29.39 -6.76
CA HIS A 668 22.48 -29.95 -7.51
C HIS A 668 22.30 -31.42 -7.91
N ASN A 669 21.05 -31.89 -8.04
CA ASN A 669 20.73 -33.24 -8.47
C ASN A 669 20.59 -33.31 -10.00
N LEU A 670 21.72 -33.54 -10.67
CA LEU A 670 21.78 -33.59 -12.13
C LEU A 670 21.02 -34.77 -12.76
N GLU A 671 20.83 -35.88 -12.04
CA GLU A 671 20.15 -37.07 -12.56
C GLU A 671 18.65 -36.79 -12.74
N VAL A 672 18.00 -36.29 -11.69
CA VAL A 672 16.58 -35.89 -11.76
C VAL A 672 16.40 -34.73 -12.75
N ALA A 673 17.31 -33.75 -12.74
CA ALA A 673 17.25 -32.64 -13.70
C ALA A 673 17.37 -33.12 -15.16
N LEU A 674 18.19 -34.14 -15.43
CA LEU A 674 18.33 -34.70 -16.78
C LEU A 674 17.08 -35.46 -17.23
N ASP A 675 16.45 -36.22 -16.34
CA ASP A 675 15.20 -36.91 -16.65
C ASP A 675 14.04 -35.93 -16.88
N GLU A 676 13.93 -34.85 -16.11
CA GLU A 676 12.93 -33.82 -16.34
C GLU A 676 13.22 -32.98 -17.61
N ALA A 677 14.49 -32.67 -17.89
CA ALA A 677 14.88 -32.00 -19.14
C ALA A 677 14.52 -32.82 -20.39
N ARG A 678 14.63 -34.15 -20.30
CA ARG A 678 14.17 -35.07 -21.37
C ARG A 678 12.67 -35.01 -21.59
N LYS A 679 11.88 -34.87 -20.53
CA LYS A 679 10.41 -34.73 -20.62
C LYS A 679 10.01 -33.38 -21.20
N LEU A 680 10.67 -32.30 -20.80
CA LEU A 680 10.37 -30.93 -21.23
C LEU A 680 10.82 -30.65 -22.67
N ALA A 681 11.95 -31.22 -23.10
CA ALA A 681 12.49 -31.13 -24.45
C ALA A 681 12.64 -29.69 -25.02
N THR A 682 12.81 -28.67 -24.17
CA THR A 682 12.97 -27.27 -24.59
C THR A 682 14.44 -26.85 -24.67
N PRO A 683 14.87 -26.07 -25.68
CA PRO A 683 16.27 -25.64 -25.78
C PRO A 683 16.78 -24.85 -24.56
N THR A 684 15.90 -24.10 -23.89
CA THR A 684 16.24 -23.31 -22.71
C THR A 684 16.58 -24.19 -21.49
N THR A 685 15.83 -25.25 -21.23
CA THR A 685 16.07 -26.18 -20.11
C THR A 685 17.37 -26.95 -20.28
N TRP A 686 17.62 -27.49 -21.48
CA TRP A 686 18.91 -28.10 -21.82
C TRP A 686 20.07 -27.11 -21.62
N GLY A 687 19.87 -25.82 -21.91
CA GLY A 687 20.89 -24.79 -21.73
C GLY A 687 21.21 -24.51 -20.25
N LYS A 688 20.17 -24.49 -19.39
CA LYS A 688 20.33 -24.39 -17.92
C LYS A 688 21.06 -25.62 -17.37
N LEU A 689 20.64 -26.82 -17.77
CA LEU A 689 21.29 -28.09 -17.37
C LEU A 689 22.76 -28.13 -17.77
N GLY A 690 23.09 -27.70 -19.01
CA GLY A 690 24.48 -27.68 -19.48
C GLY A 690 25.37 -26.72 -18.72
N LYS A 691 24.85 -25.57 -18.28
CA LYS A 691 25.61 -24.63 -17.44
C LYS A 691 25.90 -25.22 -16.06
N GLU A 692 24.89 -25.83 -15.43
CA GLU A 692 25.02 -26.41 -14.10
C GLU A 692 25.86 -27.71 -14.10
N ALA A 693 25.73 -28.52 -15.15
CA ALA A 693 26.62 -29.66 -15.34
C ALA A 693 28.08 -29.22 -15.56
N LEU A 694 28.30 -28.08 -16.23
CA LEU A 694 29.64 -27.52 -16.42
C LEU A 694 30.23 -26.95 -15.12
N THR A 695 29.44 -26.29 -14.27
CA THR A 695 29.89 -25.80 -12.95
C THR A 695 30.28 -26.96 -12.04
N GLN A 696 29.54 -28.07 -12.11
CA GLN A 696 29.84 -29.29 -11.34
C GLN A 696 30.96 -30.15 -11.95
N GLY A 697 31.33 -29.93 -13.23
CA GLY A 697 32.35 -30.69 -13.93
C GLY A 697 31.90 -32.06 -14.45
N ASN A 698 30.60 -32.24 -14.70
CA ASN A 698 30.05 -33.45 -15.32
C ASN A 698 30.13 -33.36 -16.86
N VAL A 699 31.16 -33.96 -17.43
CA VAL A 699 31.49 -33.89 -18.87
C VAL A 699 30.45 -34.66 -19.71
N GLU A 700 29.91 -35.76 -19.19
CA GLU A 700 28.95 -36.62 -19.92
C GLU A 700 27.62 -35.90 -20.17
N ILE A 701 27.09 -35.22 -19.16
CA ILE A 701 25.84 -34.45 -19.30
C ILE A 701 26.07 -33.22 -20.19
N VAL A 702 27.21 -32.54 -20.07
CA VAL A 702 27.56 -31.40 -20.94
C VAL A 702 27.69 -31.83 -22.41
N GLU A 703 28.33 -32.98 -22.67
CA GLU A 703 28.41 -33.56 -24.01
C GLU A 703 27.01 -33.85 -24.57
N LEU A 704 26.15 -34.49 -23.78
CA LEU A 704 24.76 -34.78 -24.17
C LEU A 704 23.97 -33.50 -24.49
N VAL A 705 24.10 -32.47 -23.66
CA VAL A 705 23.43 -31.18 -23.86
C VAL A 705 23.88 -30.53 -25.17
N TYR A 706 25.19 -30.47 -25.43
CA TYR A 706 25.72 -29.86 -26.66
C TYR A 706 25.33 -30.65 -27.92
N GLN A 707 25.24 -31.98 -27.83
CA GLN A 707 24.72 -32.82 -28.91
C GLN A 707 23.24 -32.54 -29.18
N GLN A 708 22.40 -32.49 -28.13
CA GLN A 708 20.96 -32.21 -28.27
C GLN A 708 20.69 -30.82 -28.84
N GLN A 709 21.45 -29.81 -28.41
CA GLN A 709 21.32 -28.44 -28.91
C GLN A 709 22.04 -28.17 -30.23
N ARG A 710 22.76 -29.16 -30.78
CA ARG A 710 23.56 -29.01 -32.01
C ARG A 710 24.61 -27.88 -31.94
N LEU A 711 25.22 -27.69 -30.77
CA LEU A 711 26.26 -26.69 -30.52
C LEU A 711 27.65 -27.26 -30.85
N PHE A 712 27.91 -27.45 -32.15
CA PHE A 712 29.10 -28.17 -32.63
C PHE A 712 30.43 -27.46 -32.33
N ASP A 713 30.48 -26.13 -32.31
CA ASP A 713 31.71 -25.39 -32.00
C ASP A 713 32.14 -25.61 -30.55
N LYS A 714 31.16 -25.58 -29.62
CA LYS A 714 31.40 -25.86 -28.19
C LYS A 714 31.78 -27.32 -27.96
N LEU A 715 31.19 -28.23 -28.71
CA LEU A 715 31.50 -29.66 -28.65
C LEU A 715 32.93 -29.95 -29.15
N SER A 716 33.35 -29.29 -30.23
CA SER A 716 34.72 -29.39 -30.77
C SER A 716 35.75 -28.83 -29.78
N PHE A 717 35.42 -27.72 -29.13
CA PHE A 717 36.25 -27.16 -28.05
C PHE A 717 36.31 -28.06 -26.81
N LEU A 718 35.19 -28.69 -26.42
CA LEU A 718 35.14 -29.67 -25.33
C LEU A 718 36.03 -30.89 -25.64
N TYR A 719 36.01 -31.39 -26.88
CA TYR A 719 36.88 -32.50 -27.31
C TYR A 719 38.36 -32.11 -27.36
N LEU A 720 38.68 -30.86 -27.71
CA LEU A 720 40.04 -30.34 -27.61
C LEU A 720 40.53 -30.32 -26.15
N ILE A 721 39.71 -29.81 -25.23
CA ILE A 721 40.06 -29.72 -23.80
C ILE A 721 40.24 -31.10 -23.18
N THR A 722 39.32 -32.03 -23.47
CA THR A 722 39.34 -33.42 -22.96
C THR A 722 40.39 -34.29 -23.65
N GLY A 723 41.01 -33.81 -24.73
CA GLY A 723 42.01 -34.54 -25.50
C GLY A 723 41.45 -35.69 -26.35
N ASN A 724 40.13 -35.70 -26.64
CA ASN A 724 39.51 -36.75 -27.44
C ASN A 724 39.68 -36.48 -28.95
N ILE A 725 40.83 -36.89 -29.48
CA ILE A 725 41.22 -36.69 -30.89
C ILE A 725 40.27 -37.44 -31.85
N GLU A 726 39.81 -38.64 -31.48
CA GLU A 726 38.91 -39.45 -32.32
C GLU A 726 37.52 -38.83 -32.51
N LYS A 727 36.97 -38.22 -31.47
CA LYS A 727 35.68 -37.50 -31.59
C LYS A 727 35.87 -36.18 -32.35
N LEU A 728 37.02 -35.53 -32.19
CA LEU A 728 37.34 -34.29 -32.89
C LEU A 728 37.53 -34.49 -34.41
N THR A 729 38.15 -35.59 -34.85
CA THR A 729 38.25 -35.95 -36.28
C THR A 729 36.86 -36.23 -36.88
N LYS A 730 36.00 -36.95 -36.15
CA LYS A 730 34.60 -37.14 -36.55
C LYS A 730 33.84 -35.82 -36.67
N MET A 731 34.11 -34.84 -35.81
CA MET A 731 33.49 -33.51 -35.90
C MET A 731 33.93 -32.75 -37.15
N GLN A 732 35.18 -32.95 -37.61
CA GLN A 732 35.66 -32.42 -38.89
C GLN A 732 34.92 -33.05 -40.08
N GLU A 733 34.74 -34.37 -40.09
CA GLU A 733 33.95 -35.08 -41.12
C GLU A 733 32.47 -34.66 -41.12
N ILE A 734 31.87 -34.48 -39.93
CA ILE A 734 30.49 -33.99 -39.79
C ILE A 734 30.37 -32.57 -40.34
N ALA A 735 31.35 -31.70 -40.09
CA ALA A 735 31.38 -30.34 -40.62
C ALA A 735 31.50 -30.33 -42.15
N GLU A 736 32.31 -31.22 -42.72
CA GLU A 736 32.45 -31.41 -44.18
C GLU A 736 31.13 -31.87 -44.82
N HIS A 737 30.47 -32.88 -44.24
CA HIS A 737 29.18 -33.34 -44.75
C HIS A 737 28.07 -32.26 -44.65
N ARG A 738 28.19 -31.33 -43.69
CA ARG A 738 27.26 -30.20 -43.54
C ARG A 738 27.59 -29.03 -44.47
N GLY A 739 28.76 -29.02 -45.11
CA GLY A 739 29.25 -27.89 -45.91
C GLY A 739 29.64 -26.67 -45.10
N ASP A 740 29.92 -26.81 -43.79
CA ASP A 740 30.30 -25.71 -42.91
C ASP A 740 31.82 -25.49 -42.92
N LEU A 741 32.29 -24.73 -43.91
CA LEU A 741 33.72 -24.47 -44.12
C LEU A 741 34.39 -23.81 -42.90
N SER A 742 33.64 -23.05 -42.09
CA SER A 742 34.16 -22.38 -40.90
C SER A 742 34.51 -23.39 -39.80
N SER A 743 33.58 -24.31 -39.49
CA SER A 743 33.84 -25.36 -38.51
C SER A 743 34.92 -26.35 -38.98
N VAL A 744 35.05 -26.60 -40.30
CA VAL A 744 36.15 -27.42 -40.84
C VAL A 744 37.51 -26.73 -40.62
N VAL A 745 37.60 -25.42 -40.86
CA VAL A 745 38.83 -24.64 -40.57
C VAL A 745 39.14 -24.64 -39.08
N GLN A 746 38.13 -24.48 -38.22
CA GLN A 746 38.32 -24.51 -36.77
C GLN A 746 38.82 -25.88 -36.27
N ASN A 747 38.19 -26.97 -36.71
CA ASN A 747 38.57 -28.33 -36.31
C ASN A 747 39.93 -28.75 -36.86
N SER A 748 40.26 -28.33 -38.08
CA SER A 748 41.59 -28.56 -38.65
C SER A 748 42.68 -27.72 -37.96
N ILE A 749 42.37 -26.55 -37.40
CA ILE A 749 43.29 -25.84 -36.51
C ILE A 749 43.50 -26.64 -35.21
N TYR A 750 42.44 -27.16 -34.60
CA TYR A 750 42.52 -27.95 -33.37
C TYR A 750 43.31 -29.25 -33.53
N LEU A 751 43.15 -29.93 -34.66
CA LEU A 751 43.89 -31.16 -35.01
C LEU A 751 45.27 -30.88 -35.64
N ASN A 752 45.56 -29.61 -35.94
CA ASN A 752 46.68 -29.17 -36.78
C ASN A 752 46.74 -29.90 -38.14
N ASP A 753 45.59 -30.18 -38.73
CA ASP A 753 45.49 -30.71 -40.07
C ASP A 753 45.73 -29.58 -41.08
N ILE A 754 46.93 -29.55 -41.67
CA ILE A 754 47.36 -28.49 -42.59
C ILE A 754 46.81 -28.74 -43.99
N GLU A 755 46.74 -30.00 -44.42
CA GLU A 755 46.31 -30.39 -45.75
C GLU A 755 44.83 -30.06 -45.96
N LYS A 756 43.96 -30.43 -44.99
CA LYS A 756 42.54 -30.09 -45.08
C LYS A 756 42.26 -28.58 -45.01
N ARG A 757 43.08 -27.80 -44.29
CA ARG A 757 42.97 -26.32 -44.32
C ARG A 757 43.23 -25.77 -45.72
N ILE A 758 44.27 -26.27 -46.37
CA ILE A 758 44.64 -25.87 -47.73
C ILE A 758 43.52 -26.25 -48.71
N GLU A 759 42.96 -27.46 -48.60
CA GLU A 759 41.83 -27.89 -49.43
C GLU A 759 40.62 -26.98 -49.26
N VAL A 760 40.25 -26.62 -48.03
CA VAL A 760 39.14 -25.68 -47.78
C VAL A 760 39.41 -24.30 -48.38
N PHE A 761 40.63 -23.77 -48.27
CA PHE A 761 40.98 -22.49 -48.88
C PHE A 761 40.93 -22.53 -50.41
N VAL A 762 41.30 -23.66 -51.02
CA VAL A 762 41.17 -23.88 -52.47
C VAL A 762 39.70 -23.96 -52.88
N GLN A 763 38.87 -24.72 -52.15
CA GLN A 763 37.42 -24.81 -52.39
C GLN A 763 36.72 -23.45 -52.25
N ALA A 764 37.17 -22.60 -51.33
CA ALA A 764 36.66 -21.24 -51.13
C ALA A 764 37.21 -20.22 -52.14
N GLY A 765 38.08 -20.61 -53.08
CA GLY A 765 38.71 -19.71 -54.06
C GLY A 765 39.77 -18.77 -53.49
N MET A 766 40.20 -18.98 -52.25
CA MET A 766 41.21 -18.19 -51.55
C MET A 766 42.62 -18.70 -51.83
N PHE A 767 43.00 -18.74 -53.11
CA PHE A 767 44.30 -19.25 -53.58
C PHE A 767 45.53 -18.58 -52.93
N PRO A 768 45.55 -17.25 -52.68
CA PRO A 768 46.69 -16.62 -51.99
C PRO A 768 46.90 -17.14 -50.57
N PHE A 769 45.82 -17.40 -49.81
CA PHE A 769 45.89 -17.95 -48.45
C PHE A 769 46.28 -19.43 -48.45
N ALA A 770 45.78 -20.22 -49.41
CA ALA A 770 46.18 -21.61 -49.60
C ALA A 770 47.68 -21.73 -49.92
N TYR A 771 48.17 -20.89 -50.84
CA TYR A 771 49.60 -20.83 -51.20
C TYR A 771 50.48 -20.40 -50.03
N MET A 772 50.09 -19.36 -49.29
CA MET A 772 50.82 -18.93 -48.09
C MET A 772 50.87 -20.04 -47.04
N THR A 773 49.74 -20.71 -46.77
CA THR A 773 49.66 -21.79 -45.77
C THR A 773 50.50 -23.00 -46.17
N ALA A 774 50.52 -23.38 -47.46
CA ALA A 774 51.36 -24.46 -47.96
C ALA A 774 52.87 -24.12 -47.83
N LYS A 775 53.26 -22.91 -48.23
CA LYS A 775 54.66 -22.47 -48.23
C LYS A 775 55.22 -22.24 -46.83
N THR A 776 54.44 -21.69 -45.90
CA THR A 776 54.87 -21.48 -44.50
C THR A 776 55.04 -22.80 -43.73
N ASN A 777 54.34 -23.85 -44.14
CA ASN A 777 54.43 -25.17 -43.51
C ASN A 777 55.40 -26.14 -44.23
N GLY A 778 56.07 -25.72 -45.31
CA GLY A 778 57.06 -26.51 -46.04
C GLY A 778 56.48 -27.52 -47.05
N LEU A 779 55.24 -27.31 -47.50
CA LEU A 779 54.56 -28.13 -48.50
C LEU A 779 54.76 -27.53 -49.90
N ASP A 780 56.00 -27.52 -50.38
CA ASP A 780 56.40 -26.81 -51.61
C ASP A 780 55.72 -27.37 -52.87
N GLU A 781 55.54 -28.68 -52.97
CA GLU A 781 54.86 -29.32 -54.12
C GLU A 781 53.38 -28.95 -54.23
N LEU A 782 52.68 -28.83 -53.08
CA LEU A 782 51.28 -28.39 -53.05
C LEU A 782 51.17 -26.90 -53.35
N ALA A 783 52.12 -26.10 -52.86
CA ALA A 783 52.18 -24.67 -53.15
C ALA A 783 52.34 -24.40 -54.65
N GLU A 784 53.19 -25.15 -55.35
CA GLU A 784 53.35 -25.05 -56.81
C GLU A 784 52.07 -25.46 -57.56
N LYS A 785 51.42 -26.56 -57.15
CA LYS A 785 50.12 -26.99 -57.73
C LYS A 785 49.03 -25.93 -57.58
N ILE A 786 48.97 -25.25 -56.45
CA ILE A 786 48.00 -24.17 -56.19
C ILE A 786 48.27 -22.96 -57.07
N LEU A 787 49.54 -22.59 -57.27
CA LEU A 787 49.92 -21.50 -58.18
C LEU A 787 49.51 -21.79 -59.63
N VAL A 788 49.79 -23.00 -60.12
CA VAL A 788 49.45 -23.42 -61.49
C VAL A 788 47.94 -23.40 -61.75
N ASN A 789 47.14 -23.77 -60.74
CA ASN A 789 45.68 -23.74 -60.83
C ASN A 789 45.07 -22.35 -60.61
N SER A 790 45.88 -21.32 -60.29
CA SER A 790 45.45 -19.95 -60.03
C SER A 790 45.90 -18.99 -61.13
N SER A 791 45.18 -17.88 -61.33
CA SER A 791 45.57 -16.82 -62.27
C SER A 791 46.51 -15.77 -61.64
N VAL A 792 47.15 -16.07 -60.52
CA VAL A 792 47.95 -15.13 -59.71
C VAL A 792 49.42 -15.51 -59.75
N SER A 793 50.30 -14.54 -59.98
CA SER A 793 51.75 -14.78 -60.05
C SER A 793 52.40 -14.76 -58.66
N ALA A 794 53.47 -15.52 -58.45
CA ALA A 794 54.17 -15.59 -57.16
C ALA A 794 54.73 -14.23 -56.68
N SER A 795 54.94 -13.27 -57.60
CA SER A 795 55.37 -11.90 -57.30
C SER A 795 54.27 -11.02 -56.69
N ASP A 796 53.00 -11.39 -56.84
CA ASP A 796 51.87 -10.61 -56.32
C ASP A 796 51.59 -10.90 -54.83
N ILE A 797 52.20 -11.97 -54.28
CA ILE A 797 51.97 -12.45 -52.92
C ILE A 797 53.20 -12.15 -52.06
N LYS A 798 53.11 -11.14 -51.17
CA LYS A 798 54.17 -10.82 -50.20
C LYS A 798 54.07 -11.74 -48.99
N LEU A 799 55.10 -12.54 -48.75
CA LEU A 799 55.21 -13.37 -47.55
C LEU A 799 55.69 -12.53 -46.35
N PRO A 800 55.08 -12.66 -45.16
CA PRO A 800 55.57 -12.03 -43.94
C PRO A 800 56.87 -12.70 -43.44
N GLU A 801 57.65 -11.99 -42.61
CA GLU A 801 58.81 -12.56 -41.93
C GLU A 801 58.36 -13.71 -41.00
N LEU A 802 58.94 -14.89 -41.20
CA LEU A 802 58.56 -16.11 -40.49
C LEU A 802 59.22 -16.12 -39.10
N GLY A 803 58.40 -16.01 -38.05
CA GLY A 803 58.81 -16.23 -36.66
C GLY A 803 58.90 -17.73 -36.29
N GLU A 804 59.12 -18.00 -35.00
CA GLU A 804 59.11 -19.37 -34.46
C GLU A 804 57.73 -20.03 -34.61
N LYS A 805 57.70 -21.35 -34.86
CA LYS A 805 56.46 -22.12 -34.97
C LYS A 805 55.70 -22.07 -33.63
N PRO A 806 54.43 -21.62 -33.61
CA PRO A 806 53.65 -21.60 -32.38
C PRO A 806 53.46 -23.02 -31.84
N LYS A 807 53.59 -23.18 -30.53
CA LYS A 807 53.28 -24.46 -29.87
C LYS A 807 51.78 -24.71 -30.00
N LEU A 808 51.42 -25.88 -30.51
CA LEU A 808 50.02 -26.30 -30.62
C LEU A 808 49.41 -26.44 -29.22
N PRO A 809 48.12 -26.11 -29.06
CA PRO A 809 47.42 -26.35 -27.81
C PRO A 809 47.45 -27.85 -27.50
N GLN A 810 48.15 -28.21 -26.43
CA GLN A 810 48.14 -29.57 -25.87
C GLN A 810 46.99 -29.65 -24.86
N PRO A 811 46.22 -30.75 -24.84
CA PRO A 811 45.16 -30.93 -23.85
C PRO A 811 45.76 -30.85 -22.45
N VAL A 812 45.19 -29.99 -21.62
CA VAL A 812 45.69 -29.70 -20.25
C VAL A 812 45.41 -30.87 -19.31
N LEU A 813 44.34 -31.65 -19.56
CA LEU A 813 43.87 -32.75 -18.72
C LEU A 813 43.43 -33.93 -19.58
N THR A 814 43.94 -35.12 -19.28
CA THR A 814 43.42 -36.41 -19.77
C THR A 814 42.64 -37.08 -18.64
N ALA A 815 41.42 -36.60 -18.35
CA ALA A 815 40.59 -37.20 -17.30
C ALA A 815 39.10 -37.00 -17.55
N GLY A 816 38.30 -37.98 -17.11
CA GLY A 816 36.84 -37.96 -17.12
C GLY A 816 36.25 -36.95 -16.13
N ASN A 817 35.01 -37.19 -15.66
CA ASN A 817 34.33 -36.29 -14.72
C ASN A 817 35.27 -35.88 -13.57
N TRP A 818 35.39 -34.56 -13.34
CA TRP A 818 36.06 -34.01 -12.16
C TRP A 818 35.43 -34.62 -10.90
N PRO A 819 36.12 -34.84 -9.76
CA PRO A 819 35.52 -35.45 -8.57
C PRO A 819 34.20 -34.77 -8.21
N LEU A 820 33.10 -35.40 -8.62
CA LEU A 820 31.75 -34.94 -8.37
C LEU A 820 31.55 -35.11 -6.87
N LYS A 821 31.03 -34.07 -6.21
CA LYS A 821 30.49 -34.24 -4.87
C LYS A 821 29.45 -35.36 -4.99
N LYS A 822 29.72 -36.54 -4.42
CA LYS A 822 28.74 -37.63 -4.45
C LYS A 822 27.44 -37.05 -3.92
N SER A 823 26.35 -37.20 -4.67
CA SER A 823 25.02 -36.89 -4.19
C SER A 823 24.78 -37.77 -2.96
N SER A 824 25.09 -37.27 -1.77
CA SER A 824 24.71 -37.92 -0.54
C SER A 824 23.19 -37.88 -0.53
N LEU A 825 22.55 -39.05 -0.60
CA LEU A 825 21.12 -39.17 -0.37
C LEU A 825 20.78 -38.36 0.87
N SER A 826 19.83 -37.43 0.73
CA SER A 826 19.44 -36.57 1.83
C SER A 826 19.05 -37.45 3.04
N PHE A 827 19.27 -36.94 4.26
CA PHE A 827 18.77 -37.54 5.50
C PHE A 827 17.30 -38.00 5.35
N PHE A 828 16.50 -37.24 4.59
CA PHE A 828 15.09 -37.54 4.32
C PHE A 828 14.88 -38.69 3.33
N GLU A 829 15.70 -38.82 2.31
CA GLU A 829 15.65 -39.94 1.35
C GLU A 829 16.06 -41.25 2.04
N GLN A 830 17.09 -41.21 2.88
CA GLN A 830 17.51 -42.37 3.69
C GLN A 830 16.44 -42.79 4.71
N ALA A 831 15.79 -41.82 5.36
CA ALA A 831 14.68 -42.08 6.28
C ALA A 831 13.41 -42.63 5.58
N LEU A 832 13.18 -42.27 4.31
CA LEU A 832 12.05 -42.78 3.52
C LEU A 832 12.26 -44.22 3.02
N ILE A 833 13.50 -44.62 2.74
CA ILE A 833 13.90 -45.97 2.31
C ILE A 833 13.85 -46.99 3.47
N GLY A 834 13.62 -46.53 4.71
CA GLY A 834 13.38 -47.41 5.88
C GLY A 834 14.62 -47.76 6.69
N GLN A 835 15.75 -47.10 6.46
CA GLN A 835 16.96 -47.25 7.28
C GLN A 835 16.90 -46.28 8.47
N VAL A 836 16.02 -46.56 9.44
CA VAL A 836 15.76 -45.65 10.57
C VAL A 836 16.62 -45.97 11.81
N GLU A 837 17.30 -47.11 11.87
CA GLU A 837 17.90 -47.59 13.13
C GLU A 837 19.28 -47.03 13.51
N ASN A 838 19.96 -46.20 12.70
CA ASN A 838 21.32 -45.71 13.02
C ASN A 838 21.59 -44.24 12.69
N LEU A 839 20.63 -43.34 12.89
CA LEU A 839 20.82 -41.91 12.57
C LEU A 839 20.63 -41.02 13.81
N THR A 840 21.72 -40.76 14.53
CA THR A 840 21.88 -39.61 15.44
C THR A 840 22.76 -38.57 14.77
N LEU A 841 22.25 -37.34 14.64
CA LEU A 841 23.00 -36.18 14.13
C LEU A 841 23.81 -35.56 15.27
N GLU A 842 25.06 -36.00 15.45
CA GLU A 842 26.10 -35.09 15.95
C GLU A 842 26.78 -34.46 14.73
N GLU A 843 26.91 -33.14 14.74
CA GLU A 843 27.60 -32.38 13.70
C GLU A 843 29.05 -32.89 13.58
N PRO A 844 29.55 -33.25 12.38
CA PRO A 844 30.98 -33.45 12.21
C PRO A 844 31.63 -32.07 12.28
N SER A 845 32.33 -31.82 13.39
CA SER A 845 33.32 -30.77 13.52
C SER A 845 34.33 -30.88 12.36
N THR A 846 34.65 -29.73 11.79
CA THR A 846 35.66 -29.54 10.77
C THR A 846 37.02 -30.02 11.25
N THR A 847 37.36 -31.27 10.95
CA THR A 847 38.71 -31.81 11.05
C THR A 847 38.80 -32.99 10.11
N GLU A 848 39.41 -32.80 8.94
CA GLU A 848 40.45 -33.69 8.40
C GLU A 848 40.95 -33.20 7.05
N GLY A 849 42.24 -32.86 7.03
CA GLY A 849 42.96 -32.42 5.85
C GLY A 849 44.43 -32.11 6.14
N LYS A 850 45.07 -32.86 7.05
CA LYS A 850 46.54 -32.95 7.16
C LYS A 850 46.95 -34.30 7.76
N GLU A 851 47.20 -35.27 6.91
CA GLU A 851 48.22 -36.30 7.16
C GLU A 851 49.17 -36.31 5.96
N PHE A 852 50.31 -35.64 6.10
CA PHE A 852 51.61 -36.14 5.68
C PHE A 852 52.70 -35.30 6.38
N ALA A 853 53.67 -36.02 6.94
CA ALA A 853 54.94 -35.58 7.50
C ALA A 853 54.97 -35.11 8.97
N ASP A 854 55.18 -36.11 9.84
CA ASP A 854 56.10 -36.05 10.98
C ASP A 854 57.29 -35.11 10.76
N SER A 855 57.51 -34.14 11.65
CA SER A 855 58.77 -34.02 12.43
C SER A 855 58.79 -32.74 13.28
N ALA A 856 59.43 -32.89 14.44
CA ALA A 856 59.93 -31.86 15.36
C ALA A 856 58.95 -31.32 16.41
N ALA A 857 59.23 -31.81 17.62
CA ALA A 857 58.78 -31.37 18.92
C ALA A 857 59.25 -29.94 19.28
N ASP A 858 58.55 -29.42 20.31
CA ASP A 858 58.97 -28.43 21.30
C ASP A 858 59.33 -27.00 20.85
N ALA A 859 58.50 -26.05 21.27
CA ALA A 859 58.92 -25.04 22.26
C ALA A 859 57.73 -24.15 22.71
N PHE A 860 57.48 -24.15 24.04
CA PHE A 860 57.09 -23.01 24.90
C PHE A 860 55.95 -22.08 24.44
N GLY A 861 54.90 -21.74 25.22
CA GLY A 861 54.56 -21.86 26.63
C GLY A 861 53.28 -21.02 26.83
N SER A 862 52.27 -21.56 27.52
CA SER A 862 51.85 -21.17 28.87
C SER A 862 51.21 -19.78 29.03
N GLU A 863 49.90 -19.82 29.28
CA GLU A 863 49.14 -19.10 30.32
C GLU A 863 49.12 -17.56 30.35
N THR A 864 47.91 -16.98 30.44
CA THR A 864 47.47 -16.38 31.73
C THR A 864 45.96 -16.15 31.80
N TYR A 865 45.46 -16.42 32.99
CA TYR A 865 44.10 -16.30 33.55
C TYR A 865 43.70 -14.85 33.93
N PHE A 866 42.40 -14.65 34.20
CA PHE A 866 41.72 -13.97 35.34
C PHE A 866 40.37 -13.41 34.85
N GLU A 867 39.20 -13.99 35.13
CA GLU A 867 38.39 -14.01 36.38
C GLU A 867 37.93 -12.64 36.92
N ASP A 868 36.61 -12.44 36.81
CA ASP A 868 35.59 -11.93 37.76
C ASP A 868 35.68 -10.57 38.50
N ASP A 869 34.54 -9.88 38.37
CA ASP A 869 33.67 -9.30 39.42
C ASP A 869 33.75 -7.83 39.93
N GLU A 870 32.52 -7.31 40.06
CA GLU A 870 31.95 -6.35 41.03
C GLU A 870 32.09 -4.80 40.89
N ALA A 871 30.97 -4.19 40.46
CA ALA A 871 30.02 -3.35 41.24
C ALA A 871 30.40 -1.99 41.88
N LEU A 872 29.36 -1.11 41.88
CA LEU A 872 29.10 0.13 42.65
C LEU A 872 29.75 1.43 42.08
N GLU A 873 29.13 2.61 42.01
CA GLU A 873 27.92 3.17 42.66
C GLU A 873 27.53 4.53 41.97
N GLU A 874 26.24 4.88 42.06
CA GLU A 874 25.50 6.18 42.16
C GLU A 874 26.25 7.53 41.84
N ASP A 875 25.68 8.61 41.27
CA ASP A 875 24.46 9.32 41.67
C ASP A 875 24.24 10.62 40.82
N ASN A 876 22.96 10.93 40.60
CA ASN A 876 22.26 12.22 40.45
C ASN A 876 22.83 13.46 39.70
N GLY A 877 21.99 14.01 38.79
CA GLY A 877 21.77 15.47 38.81
C GLY A 877 20.95 16.16 37.70
N TRP A 878 19.64 16.35 37.97
CA TRP A 878 18.75 17.50 37.64
C TRP A 878 18.39 17.90 36.18
N ASP A 879 17.16 17.53 35.80
CA ASP A 879 16.00 18.40 35.52
C ASP A 879 16.14 19.71 34.70
N LEU A 880 15.37 19.80 33.61
CA LEU A 880 14.52 20.96 33.26
C LEU A 880 13.53 20.58 32.14
N ASP A 881 12.25 20.52 32.52
CA ASP A 881 11.06 20.64 31.68
C ASP A 881 11.12 21.89 30.78
N ASP A 882 10.59 21.81 29.55
CA ASP A 882 9.37 22.55 29.19
C ASP A 882 8.81 22.13 27.82
N ASP A 883 7.48 22.15 27.79
CA ASP A 883 6.54 21.68 26.79
C ASP A 883 6.44 22.50 25.48
N ASP A 884 5.76 21.86 24.52
CA ASP A 884 4.91 22.43 23.46
C ASP A 884 5.56 23.14 22.24
N LEU A 885 5.39 22.51 21.05
CA LEU A 885 4.41 23.00 20.06
C LEU A 885 4.26 22.04 18.86
N ASP A 886 3.03 21.56 18.72
CA ASP A 886 2.43 20.86 17.58
C ASP A 886 2.36 21.75 16.33
N VAL A 887 2.92 21.31 15.20
CA VAL A 887 2.41 21.66 13.86
C VAL A 887 2.60 20.46 12.93
N GLY A 888 1.48 19.83 12.56
CA GLY A 888 1.42 18.86 11.48
C GLY A 888 1.54 19.49 10.10
N ASP A 889 2.11 18.72 9.17
CA ASP A 889 1.61 18.43 7.82
C ASP A 889 2.66 17.55 7.14
N ALA A 890 2.34 16.29 6.85
CA ALA A 890 1.83 15.88 5.54
C ALA A 890 2.86 16.10 4.44
N ASP A 891 3.73 15.11 4.21
CA ASP A 891 4.07 14.67 2.86
C ASP A 891 4.46 13.18 2.88
N LYS A 892 3.64 12.38 2.19
CA LYS A 892 3.95 11.00 1.83
C LYS A 892 4.85 11.07 0.60
N ASP A 893 6.13 10.85 0.78
CA ASP A 893 7.02 10.64 -0.36
C ASP A 893 6.99 9.18 -0.80
N GLU A 894 6.56 9.01 -2.05
CA GLU A 894 6.55 7.79 -2.84
C GLU A 894 7.94 7.12 -2.84
N ALA A 895 8.00 5.87 -2.38
CA ALA A 895 9.16 5.03 -2.58
C ALA A 895 9.32 4.78 -4.09
N ILE A 896 10.39 5.31 -4.65
CA ILE A 896 10.78 5.11 -6.05
C ILE A 896 11.40 3.71 -6.16
N ASP A 897 10.63 2.77 -6.69
CA ASP A 897 11.08 1.44 -7.14
C ASP A 897 12.00 1.58 -8.37
N ILE A 898 13.32 1.66 -8.14
CA ILE A 898 14.34 1.52 -9.21
C ILE A 898 15.28 0.33 -8.94
N ALA A 899 15.17 -0.33 -7.78
CA ALA A 899 16.12 -1.38 -7.39
C ALA A 899 15.85 -2.77 -8.01
N GLU A 900 14.71 -3.00 -8.68
CA GLU A 900 14.37 -4.33 -9.22
C GLU A 900 14.71 -4.55 -10.71
N GLU A 901 15.19 -3.54 -11.45
CA GLU A 901 15.48 -3.70 -12.90
C GLU A 901 16.94 -4.02 -13.26
N ALA A 902 17.89 -3.96 -12.32
CA ALA A 902 19.27 -4.33 -12.58
C ALA A 902 19.60 -5.66 -11.90
N GLY A 903 19.49 -6.76 -12.64
CA GLY A 903 19.80 -8.12 -12.21
C GLY A 903 21.26 -8.31 -11.79
N VAL A 904 21.63 -7.80 -10.63
CA VAL A 904 22.89 -8.05 -9.95
C VAL A 904 22.57 -9.00 -8.80
N ASN A 905 23.15 -10.21 -8.85
CA ASN A 905 23.08 -11.17 -7.77
C ASN A 905 23.90 -10.61 -6.59
N ILE A 906 23.25 -9.88 -5.69
CA ILE A 906 23.92 -9.27 -4.53
C ILE A 906 24.15 -10.37 -3.49
N GLY A 907 25.32 -11.00 -3.56
CA GLY A 907 25.83 -11.83 -2.46
C GLY A 907 26.05 -11.00 -1.19
N SER A 908 26.24 -11.69 -0.06
CA SER A 908 26.58 -11.15 1.29
C SER A 908 27.96 -10.47 1.34
N SER A 909 28.19 -9.52 0.44
CA SER A 909 29.43 -8.77 0.30
C SER A 909 29.20 -7.32 0.75
N GLU A 910 30.23 -6.68 1.26
CA GLU A 910 30.20 -5.30 1.77
C GLU A 910 29.59 -4.30 0.76
N ILE A 911 29.97 -4.41 -0.52
CA ILE A 911 29.42 -3.62 -1.63
C ILE A 911 27.91 -3.82 -1.76
N GLY A 912 27.45 -5.06 -1.58
CA GLY A 912 26.03 -5.40 -1.60
C GLY A 912 25.24 -4.68 -0.49
N HIS A 913 25.80 -4.62 0.71
CA HIS A 913 25.21 -3.86 1.81
C HIS A 913 25.16 -2.37 1.49
N TRP A 914 26.21 -1.79 0.90
CA TRP A 914 26.22 -0.37 0.51
C TRP A 914 25.14 -0.04 -0.54
N ILE A 915 24.96 -0.88 -1.56
CA ILE A 915 23.94 -0.68 -2.61
C ILE A 915 22.53 -0.76 -2.01
N ARG A 916 22.30 -1.68 -1.06
CA ARG A 916 21.00 -1.84 -0.39
C ARG A 916 20.68 -0.70 0.56
N ASN A 917 21.66 -0.23 1.32
CA ASN A 917 21.46 0.74 2.38
C ASN A 917 21.49 2.19 1.87
N SER A 918 22.30 2.49 0.84
CA SER A 918 22.50 3.86 0.35
C SER A 918 21.30 4.38 -0.43
N ARG A 919 20.85 5.59 -0.09
CA ARG A 919 19.80 6.34 -0.83
C ARG A 919 20.35 7.49 -1.68
N SER A 920 21.61 7.85 -1.47
CA SER A 920 22.31 8.92 -2.18
C SER A 920 23.10 8.39 -3.38
N ALA A 921 23.27 9.23 -4.40
CA ALA A 921 24.07 8.88 -5.58
C ALA A 921 25.53 8.56 -5.22
N ALA A 922 26.09 9.25 -4.21
CA ALA A 922 27.45 9.06 -3.73
C ALA A 922 27.71 7.64 -3.22
N GLY A 923 26.72 7.01 -2.56
CA GLY A 923 26.84 5.61 -2.11
C GLY A 923 26.97 4.61 -3.26
N PHE A 924 26.20 4.81 -4.35
CA PHE A 924 26.31 3.98 -5.55
C PHE A 924 27.64 4.20 -6.30
N VAL A 925 28.16 5.43 -6.31
CA VAL A 925 29.48 5.75 -6.86
C VAL A 925 30.58 5.01 -6.08
N ALA A 926 30.54 5.02 -4.75
CA ALA A 926 31.51 4.28 -3.92
C ALA A 926 31.46 2.76 -4.15
N ALA A 927 30.25 2.21 -4.32
CA ALA A 927 30.04 0.80 -4.67
C ALA A 927 30.63 0.44 -6.05
N GLY A 928 30.72 1.40 -6.97
CA GLY A 928 31.16 1.19 -8.36
C GLY A 928 30.03 1.04 -9.37
N SER A 929 28.79 1.26 -8.95
CA SER A 929 27.62 1.24 -9.83
C SER A 929 27.40 2.63 -10.44
N PHE A 930 28.30 3.02 -11.36
CA PHE A 930 28.28 4.36 -11.95
C PHE A 930 27.04 4.62 -12.81
N GLU A 931 26.49 3.59 -13.44
CA GLU A 931 25.30 3.71 -14.28
C GLU A 931 24.05 4.06 -13.45
N THR A 932 23.82 3.33 -12.35
CA THR A 932 22.68 3.62 -11.46
C THR A 932 22.85 4.98 -10.77
N ALA A 933 24.08 5.35 -10.39
CA ALA A 933 24.37 6.69 -9.87
C ALA A 933 24.06 7.78 -10.89
N ALA A 934 24.42 7.59 -12.17
CA ALA A 934 24.14 8.55 -13.23
C ALA A 934 22.65 8.69 -13.51
N GLN A 935 21.89 7.58 -13.56
CA GLN A 935 20.44 7.60 -13.70
C GLN A 935 19.76 8.33 -12.52
N LEU A 936 20.23 8.09 -11.29
CA LEU A 936 19.72 8.75 -10.10
C LEU A 936 19.99 10.26 -10.13
N LEU A 937 21.20 10.68 -10.51
CA LEU A 937 21.57 12.09 -10.67
C LEU A 937 20.80 12.78 -11.79
N ASN A 938 20.51 12.08 -12.89
CA ASN A 938 19.66 12.60 -13.96
C ASN A 938 18.23 12.85 -13.44
N LYS A 939 17.65 11.88 -12.72
CA LYS A 939 16.29 12.00 -12.15
C LYS A 939 16.20 13.03 -11.03
N GLN A 940 17.21 13.12 -10.17
CA GLN A 940 17.19 14.01 -9.00
C GLN A 940 17.54 15.45 -9.34
N LEU A 941 18.57 15.66 -10.17
CA LEU A 941 19.17 16.97 -10.42
C LEU A 941 19.07 17.43 -11.88
N GLY A 942 18.58 16.60 -12.80
CA GLY A 942 18.54 16.95 -14.23
C GLY A 942 19.92 17.02 -14.88
N ILE A 943 20.90 16.25 -14.36
CA ILE A 943 22.26 16.20 -14.90
C ILE A 943 22.29 15.43 -16.23
N VAL A 944 22.82 16.07 -17.27
CA VAL A 944 22.94 15.50 -18.62
C VAL A 944 24.40 15.37 -19.04
N ASN A 945 25.26 16.29 -18.62
CA ASN A 945 26.69 16.26 -18.95
C ASN A 945 27.50 15.75 -17.75
N PHE A 946 27.98 14.51 -17.83
CA PHE A 946 28.71 13.84 -16.74
C PHE A 946 30.24 13.99 -16.82
N GLU A 947 30.79 14.47 -17.94
CA GLU A 947 32.26 14.58 -18.10
C GLU A 947 32.94 15.39 -16.98
N PRO A 948 32.38 16.55 -16.53
CA PRO A 948 32.96 17.30 -15.41
C PRO A 948 32.93 16.56 -14.07
N LEU A 949 32.05 15.56 -13.90
CA LEU A 949 31.92 14.79 -12.66
C LEU A 949 32.85 13.57 -12.62
N ARG A 950 33.53 13.25 -13.72
CA ARG A 950 34.37 12.04 -13.84
C ARG A 950 35.50 11.99 -12.80
N SER A 951 36.19 13.10 -12.57
CA SER A 951 37.25 13.19 -11.55
C SER A 951 36.70 12.89 -10.17
N ARG A 952 35.53 13.45 -9.85
CA ARG A 952 34.85 13.26 -8.57
C ARG A 952 34.32 11.85 -8.37
N PHE A 953 33.79 11.21 -9.43
CA PHE A 953 33.36 9.81 -9.41
C PHE A 953 34.54 8.88 -9.06
N LEU A 954 35.70 9.11 -9.68
CA LEU A 954 36.90 8.32 -9.42
C LEU A 954 37.46 8.56 -8.02
N GLU A 955 37.44 9.81 -7.54
CA GLU A 955 37.86 10.15 -6.18
C GLU A 955 37.06 9.38 -5.12
N VAL A 956 35.73 9.42 -5.19
CA VAL A 956 34.84 8.72 -4.24
C VAL A 956 35.00 7.19 -4.34
N TYR A 957 35.13 6.67 -5.56
CA TYR A 957 35.35 5.23 -5.79
C TYR A 957 36.68 4.73 -5.23
N GLN A 958 37.75 5.53 -5.35
CA GLN A 958 39.08 5.18 -4.85
C GLN A 958 39.16 5.34 -3.33
N ALA A 959 38.57 6.41 -2.77
CA ALA A 959 38.62 6.71 -1.34
C ALA A 959 37.93 5.66 -0.46
N SER A 960 36.97 4.91 -1.01
CA SER A 960 36.24 3.87 -0.28
C SER A 960 36.95 2.50 -0.28
N LYS A 961 38.10 2.35 -0.95
CA LYS A 961 38.78 1.06 -1.18
C LYS A 961 40.26 1.11 -0.83
N LEU A 962 40.69 0.15 -0.02
CA LEU A 962 42.09 -0.09 0.33
C LEU A 962 42.60 -1.33 -0.40
N TYR A 963 43.80 -1.25 -0.97
CA TYR A 963 44.47 -2.39 -1.61
C TYR A 963 45.74 -2.71 -0.85
N VAL A 964 45.81 -3.93 -0.31
CA VAL A 964 47.01 -4.46 0.36
C VAL A 964 47.74 -5.36 -0.64
N PRO A 965 49.01 -5.09 -0.96
CA PRO A 965 49.76 -5.95 -1.87
C PRO A 965 49.88 -7.37 -1.30
N ALA A 966 49.56 -8.37 -2.13
CA ALA A 966 49.83 -9.77 -1.80
C ALA A 966 51.26 -10.15 -2.22
N THR A 967 51.68 -11.37 -1.91
CA THR A 967 52.96 -11.95 -2.35
C THR A 967 53.06 -12.04 -3.88
N GLU A 968 54.28 -12.16 -4.42
CA GLU A 968 54.51 -12.29 -5.86
C GLU A 968 53.66 -13.42 -6.47
N GLY A 969 52.90 -13.08 -7.52
CA GLY A 969 52.01 -14.00 -8.23
C GLY A 969 50.53 -13.98 -7.81
N LEU A 970 50.19 -13.30 -6.69
CA LEU A 970 48.80 -13.12 -6.26
C LEU A 970 48.35 -11.66 -6.42
N GLY A 971 47.06 -11.47 -6.74
CA GLY A 971 46.46 -10.15 -6.81
C GLY A 971 46.34 -9.49 -5.42
N PRO A 972 46.32 -8.14 -5.33
CA PRO A 972 46.21 -7.44 -4.05
C PRO A 972 44.89 -7.74 -3.35
N ILE A 973 44.93 -7.87 -2.02
CA ILE A 973 43.76 -8.05 -1.16
C ILE A 973 43.03 -6.70 -1.09
N LYS A 974 41.72 -6.74 -1.31
CA LYS A 974 40.86 -5.54 -1.30
C LYS A 974 40.12 -5.45 0.02
N ALA A 975 40.19 -4.31 0.69
CA ALA A 975 39.40 -3.98 1.87
C ALA A 975 38.56 -2.71 1.61
N TYR A 976 37.46 -2.56 2.36
CA TYR A 976 36.48 -1.50 2.16
C TYR A 976 36.41 -0.59 3.39
N ILE A 977 36.31 0.72 3.17
CA ILE A 977 36.30 1.72 4.24
C ILE A 977 34.85 2.17 4.48
N ARG A 978 34.37 1.99 5.72
CA ARG A 978 33.04 2.42 6.18
C ARG A 978 33.09 3.86 6.70
N SER A 979 31.96 4.55 6.68
CA SER A 979 31.81 5.89 7.28
C SER A 979 31.97 5.86 8.81
N ASP A 980 31.42 4.81 9.43
CA ASP A 980 31.59 4.49 10.84
C ASP A 980 32.28 3.13 10.94
N VAL A 981 33.45 3.10 11.57
CA VAL A 981 34.30 1.89 11.66
C VAL A 981 33.83 1.00 12.83
N GLU A 982 33.14 1.55 13.81
CA GLU A 982 32.72 0.85 15.04
C GLU A 982 31.31 0.25 14.92
N GLU A 983 30.54 0.62 13.90
CA GLU A 983 29.18 0.11 13.71
C GLU A 983 29.19 -1.33 13.17
N GLU A 984 28.63 -2.25 13.95
CA GLU A 984 28.54 -3.69 13.63
C GLU A 984 27.23 -4.07 12.91
N SER A 985 26.25 -3.17 12.85
CA SER A 985 24.95 -3.43 12.22
C SER A 985 24.99 -3.37 10.69
N GLU A 986 24.73 -4.51 10.04
CA GLU A 986 24.69 -4.63 8.56
C GLU A 986 23.71 -3.68 7.85
N LYS A 987 22.74 -3.12 8.58
CA LYS A 987 21.77 -2.15 8.06
C LYS A 987 22.30 -0.73 8.00
N LYS A 988 23.42 -0.46 8.68
CA LYS A 988 24.07 0.86 8.77
C LYS A 988 25.48 0.88 8.18
N PHE A 989 25.86 -0.17 7.44
CA PHE A 989 27.10 -0.14 6.67
C PHE A 989 26.93 0.84 5.51
N PHE A 990 27.59 1.98 5.65
CA PHE A 990 27.70 3.02 4.62
C PHE A 990 29.16 3.21 4.22
N PRO A 991 29.44 3.51 2.95
CA PRO A 991 30.80 3.81 2.50
C PRO A 991 31.29 5.15 3.04
N PHE A 992 32.59 5.25 3.29
CA PHE A 992 33.24 6.55 3.52
C PHE A 992 33.23 7.39 2.25
N ILE A 993 32.72 8.61 2.34
CA ILE A 993 32.64 9.57 1.22
C ILE A 993 33.39 10.84 1.62
N PRO A 994 34.55 11.15 1.02
CA PRO A 994 35.33 12.33 1.38
C PRO A 994 34.71 13.61 0.83
N GLY A 995 34.94 14.76 1.47
CA GLY A 995 34.74 16.07 0.83
C GLY A 995 34.03 17.14 1.66
N TYR A 996 33.31 16.76 2.73
CA TYR A 996 32.56 17.71 3.56
C TYR A 996 33.50 18.68 4.30
N ASP A 997 34.50 18.15 4.99
CA ASP A 997 35.44 18.93 5.83
C ASP A 997 36.27 19.95 5.03
N GLY A 998 36.42 19.74 3.71
CA GLY A 998 37.21 20.60 2.83
C GLY A 998 36.42 21.76 2.18
N LEU A 999 35.09 21.82 2.32
CA LEU A 999 34.26 22.78 1.58
C LEU A 999 34.57 24.24 1.92
N GLU A 1000 34.73 24.56 3.21
CA GLU A 1000 35.03 25.94 3.65
C GLU A 1000 36.42 26.40 3.19
N ALA A 1001 37.42 25.51 3.23
CA ALA A 1001 38.77 25.81 2.76
C ALA A 1001 38.77 26.10 1.25
N LYS A 1002 38.06 25.30 0.45
CA LYS A 1002 37.89 25.54 -0.99
C LYS A 1002 37.16 26.86 -1.26
N LEU A 1003 36.12 27.16 -0.50
CA LEU A 1003 35.37 28.42 -0.61
C LEU A 1003 36.27 29.64 -0.34
N HIS A 1004 37.12 29.57 0.68
CA HIS A 1004 38.11 30.62 0.99
C HIS A 1004 39.16 30.78 -0.11
N GLU A 1005 39.60 29.70 -0.75
CA GLU A 1005 40.53 29.78 -1.89
C GLU A 1005 39.85 30.45 -3.10
N GLY A 1006 38.57 30.17 -3.37
CA GLY A 1006 37.78 30.88 -4.38
C GLY A 1006 37.69 32.39 -4.11
N PHE A 1007 37.48 32.77 -2.84
CA PHE A 1007 37.51 34.18 -2.43
C PHE A 1007 38.89 34.84 -2.58
N LYS A 1008 39.97 34.09 -2.35
CA LYS A 1008 41.35 34.56 -2.54
C LYS A 1008 41.66 34.79 -4.02
N GLN A 1009 41.26 33.87 -4.91
CA GLN A 1009 41.40 34.03 -6.36
C GLN A 1009 40.59 35.23 -6.88
N PHE A 1010 39.38 35.44 -6.37
CA PHE A 1010 38.59 36.64 -6.67
C PHE A 1010 39.31 37.94 -6.27
N ARG A 1011 39.86 38.00 -5.05
CA ARG A 1011 40.64 39.17 -4.58
C ARG A 1011 41.90 39.42 -5.41
N ALA A 1012 42.50 38.37 -5.95
CA ALA A 1012 43.65 38.43 -6.87
C ALA A 1012 43.25 38.80 -8.31
N ASN A 1013 41.97 39.08 -8.59
CA ASN A 1013 41.41 39.38 -9.92
C ASN A 1013 41.59 38.24 -10.95
N LYS A 1014 41.72 37.00 -10.47
CA LYS A 1014 41.77 35.79 -11.31
C LYS A 1014 40.38 35.17 -11.42
N LEU A 1015 39.54 35.74 -12.29
CA LEU A 1015 38.11 35.44 -12.29
C LEU A 1015 37.77 34.05 -12.84
N GLU A 1016 38.49 33.58 -13.87
CA GLU A 1016 38.26 32.26 -14.48
C GLU A 1016 38.64 31.13 -13.51
N GLU A 1017 39.82 31.20 -12.88
CA GLU A 1017 40.25 30.25 -11.84
C GLU A 1017 39.25 30.21 -10.67
N ALA A 1018 38.71 31.36 -10.25
CA ALA A 1018 37.71 31.43 -9.18
C ALA A 1018 36.40 30.74 -9.58
N ILE A 1019 35.93 30.90 -10.83
CA ILE A 1019 34.73 30.23 -11.33
C ILE A 1019 34.93 28.71 -11.34
N GLU A 1020 36.09 28.22 -11.77
CA GLU A 1020 36.40 26.79 -11.78
C GLU A 1020 36.40 26.19 -10.37
N ASN A 1021 36.98 26.91 -9.39
CA ASN A 1021 36.98 26.48 -7.99
C ASN A 1021 35.56 26.42 -7.40
N PHE A 1022 34.73 27.45 -7.63
CA PHE A 1022 33.32 27.40 -7.19
C PHE A 1022 32.51 26.28 -7.88
N ARG A 1023 32.82 25.95 -9.14
CA ARG A 1023 32.21 24.79 -9.82
C ARG A 1023 32.67 23.46 -9.22
N GLU A 1024 33.94 23.34 -8.83
CA GLU A 1024 34.44 22.15 -8.15
C GLU A 1024 33.72 21.90 -6.81
N ILE A 1025 33.43 22.98 -6.07
CA ILE A 1025 32.60 22.91 -4.85
C ILE A 1025 31.20 22.39 -5.18
N ILE A 1026 30.55 22.91 -6.24
CA ILE A 1026 29.23 22.44 -6.68
C ILE A 1026 29.26 20.94 -7.03
N TYR A 1027 30.29 20.49 -7.75
CA TYR A 1027 30.45 19.07 -8.11
C TYR A 1027 30.71 18.19 -6.90
N THR A 1028 31.45 18.69 -5.92
CA THR A 1028 31.71 18.00 -4.65
C THR A 1028 30.39 17.79 -3.89
N VAL A 1029 29.57 18.84 -3.74
CA VAL A 1029 28.29 18.78 -3.03
C VAL A 1029 27.24 17.95 -3.80
N ALA A 1030 27.28 17.93 -5.13
CA ALA A 1030 26.38 17.07 -5.92
C ALA A 1030 26.63 15.56 -5.66
N ILE A 1031 27.83 15.19 -5.21
CA ILE A 1031 28.27 13.81 -4.96
C ILE A 1031 28.89 13.75 -3.56
N ILE A 1032 28.07 14.06 -2.57
CA ILE A 1032 28.38 13.93 -1.15
C ILE A 1032 27.26 13.18 -0.45
N ALA A 1033 27.57 12.60 0.71
CA ALA A 1033 26.56 12.10 1.64
C ALA A 1033 26.89 12.64 3.03
N VAL A 1034 25.87 13.10 3.74
CA VAL A 1034 26.00 13.80 5.02
C VAL A 1034 25.03 13.19 6.03
N PRO A 1035 25.45 12.94 7.28
CA PRO A 1035 24.62 12.23 8.26
C PRO A 1035 23.52 13.11 8.88
N SER A 1036 23.69 14.44 8.93
CA SER A 1036 22.77 15.33 9.63
C SER A 1036 22.10 16.37 8.71
N LYS A 1037 20.93 16.87 9.15
CA LYS A 1037 20.19 17.93 8.44
C LYS A 1037 20.91 19.28 8.49
N ASP A 1038 21.59 19.58 9.59
CA ASP A 1038 22.33 20.84 9.77
C ASP A 1038 23.47 20.97 8.75
N GLU A 1039 24.14 19.86 8.45
CA GLU A 1039 25.20 19.81 7.45
C GLU A 1039 24.65 19.90 6.01
N GLU A 1040 23.45 19.38 5.76
CA GLU A 1040 22.74 19.60 4.50
C GLU A 1040 22.41 21.09 4.30
N GLU A 1041 21.94 21.78 5.34
CA GLU A 1041 21.62 23.21 5.27
C GLU A 1041 22.87 24.05 4.97
N LYS A 1042 23.99 23.76 5.64
CA LYS A 1042 25.30 24.37 5.33
C LYS A 1042 25.71 24.15 3.87
N CYS A 1043 25.53 22.94 3.32
CA CYS A 1043 25.81 22.66 1.92
C CYS A 1043 24.94 23.52 0.99
N ARG A 1044 23.65 23.70 1.30
CA ARG A 1044 22.73 24.55 0.51
C ARG A 1044 23.13 26.03 0.57
N GLU A 1045 23.58 26.53 1.72
CA GLU A 1045 24.10 27.89 1.86
C GLU A 1045 25.35 28.10 0.98
N ILE A 1046 26.31 27.17 1.03
CA ILE A 1046 27.53 27.21 0.21
C ILE A 1046 27.19 27.19 -1.28
N LEU A 1047 26.24 26.36 -1.71
CA LEU A 1047 25.78 26.32 -3.10
C LEU A 1047 25.17 27.65 -3.55
N ASN A 1048 24.37 28.29 -2.71
CA ASN A 1048 23.80 29.62 -3.00
C ASN A 1048 24.91 30.67 -3.15
N VAL A 1049 25.93 30.66 -2.28
CA VAL A 1049 27.09 31.54 -2.41
C VAL A 1049 27.82 31.28 -3.73
N CYS A 1050 28.12 30.02 -4.05
CA CYS A 1050 28.81 29.67 -5.30
C CYS A 1050 28.03 30.14 -6.54
N ARG A 1051 26.69 29.97 -6.56
CA ARG A 1051 25.82 30.44 -7.65
C ARG A 1051 25.97 31.93 -7.91
N GLU A 1052 25.86 32.75 -6.87
CA GLU A 1052 25.89 34.21 -6.96
C GLU A 1052 27.27 34.73 -7.38
N TYR A 1053 28.34 34.08 -6.89
CA TYR A 1053 29.70 34.40 -7.29
C TYR A 1053 29.93 34.06 -8.76
N ILE A 1054 29.61 32.84 -9.21
CA ILE A 1054 29.77 32.46 -10.62
C ILE A 1054 28.98 33.40 -11.53
N LEU A 1055 27.73 33.72 -11.18
CA LEU A 1055 26.91 34.67 -11.94
C LEU A 1055 27.58 36.04 -12.05
N GLY A 1056 28.00 36.63 -10.93
CA GLY A 1056 28.65 37.93 -10.92
C GLY A 1056 29.95 37.95 -11.71
N LEU A 1057 30.80 36.94 -11.54
CA LEU A 1057 32.07 36.84 -12.25
C LEU A 1057 31.88 36.64 -13.76
N SER A 1058 30.87 35.86 -14.16
CA SER A 1058 30.55 35.63 -15.57
C SER A 1058 30.03 36.89 -16.25
N ILE A 1059 29.23 37.72 -15.57
CA ILE A 1059 28.81 39.03 -16.06
C ILE A 1059 30.02 39.95 -16.29
N GLU A 1060 30.97 39.97 -15.35
CA GLU A 1060 32.18 40.81 -15.47
C GLU A 1060 33.11 40.31 -16.60
N LEU A 1061 33.25 39.00 -16.79
CA LEU A 1061 33.98 38.44 -17.93
C LEU A 1061 33.30 38.78 -19.26
N ALA A 1062 31.97 38.66 -19.34
CA ALA A 1062 31.21 39.05 -20.52
C ALA A 1062 31.39 40.54 -20.84
N ARG A 1063 31.41 41.40 -19.82
CA ARG A 1063 31.67 42.85 -19.98
C ARG A 1063 33.08 43.14 -20.50
N ARG A 1064 34.09 42.40 -20.02
CA ARG A 1064 35.49 42.54 -20.49
C ARG A 1064 35.68 42.06 -21.93
N ALA A 1065 34.87 41.11 -22.38
CA ALA A 1065 34.91 40.57 -23.74
C ALA A 1065 34.21 41.46 -24.79
N LEU A 1066 33.39 42.43 -24.38
CA LEU A 1066 32.67 43.30 -25.32
C LEU A 1066 33.59 44.28 -26.08
N PRO A 1067 33.31 44.57 -27.36
CA PRO A 1067 33.99 45.64 -28.11
C PRO A 1067 33.80 47.03 -27.46
N GLN A 1068 34.75 47.94 -27.67
CA GLN A 1068 34.71 49.30 -27.09
C GLN A 1068 33.55 50.16 -27.61
N ASP A 1069 32.94 49.78 -28.74
CA ASP A 1069 31.84 50.51 -29.39
C ASP A 1069 30.47 50.25 -28.73
N ASP A 1070 30.28 49.10 -28.05
CA ASP A 1070 29.02 48.71 -27.40
C ASP A 1070 28.88 49.30 -25.98
N ILE A 1071 28.88 50.64 -25.92
CA ILE A 1071 28.87 51.40 -24.67
C ILE A 1071 27.62 51.11 -23.83
N LYS A 1072 26.43 51.02 -24.46
CA LYS A 1072 25.17 50.76 -23.76
C LYS A 1072 25.20 49.42 -23.02
N ARG A 1073 25.60 48.34 -23.72
CA ARG A 1073 25.66 46.99 -23.14
C ARG A 1073 26.72 46.88 -22.05
N ASN A 1074 27.85 47.58 -22.19
CA ASN A 1074 28.89 47.62 -21.17
C ASN A 1074 28.37 48.25 -19.85
N LEU A 1075 27.60 49.34 -19.96
CA LEU A 1075 26.97 50.00 -18.81
C LEU A 1075 25.90 49.14 -18.15
N GLU A 1076 25.06 48.45 -18.94
CA GLU A 1076 24.05 47.50 -18.44
C GLU A 1076 24.70 46.35 -17.67
N LEU A 1077 25.72 45.68 -18.23
CA LEU A 1077 26.41 44.59 -17.54
C LEU A 1077 27.12 45.06 -16.26
N ALA A 1078 27.72 46.26 -16.28
CA ALA A 1078 28.31 46.85 -15.09
C ALA A 1078 27.26 47.10 -14.00
N ALA A 1079 26.06 47.57 -14.36
CA ALA A 1079 24.95 47.73 -13.44
C ALA A 1079 24.44 46.39 -12.90
N TYR A 1080 24.24 45.39 -13.77
CA TYR A 1080 23.79 44.05 -13.39
C TYR A 1080 24.78 43.33 -12.47
N PHE A 1081 26.09 43.55 -12.64
CA PHE A 1081 27.10 42.99 -11.75
C PHE A 1081 26.90 43.43 -10.28
N THR A 1082 26.34 44.62 -10.03
CA THR A 1082 26.06 45.12 -8.67
C THR A 1082 24.90 44.40 -7.95
N ARG A 1083 24.07 43.68 -8.72
CA ARG A 1083 22.87 42.98 -8.25
C ARG A 1083 23.17 41.54 -7.79
N ALA A 1084 24.27 40.94 -8.24
CA ALA A 1084 24.75 39.66 -7.74
C ALA A 1084 24.95 39.74 -6.21
N LYS A 1085 24.45 38.75 -5.47
CA LYS A 1085 24.46 38.75 -3.99
C LYS A 1085 25.83 38.31 -3.45
N LEU A 1086 26.88 39.07 -3.79
CA LEU A 1086 28.23 38.88 -3.29
C LEU A 1086 28.34 39.29 -1.82
N GLN A 1087 29.31 38.73 -1.08
CA GLN A 1087 29.61 39.21 0.27
C GLN A 1087 29.91 40.72 0.25
N PRO A 1088 29.51 41.49 1.29
CA PRO A 1088 29.65 42.94 1.30
C PRO A 1088 31.05 43.44 0.95
N ALA A 1089 32.09 42.77 1.46
CA ALA A 1089 33.49 43.11 1.19
C ALA A 1089 33.89 42.99 -0.29
N HIS A 1090 33.24 42.11 -1.05
CA HIS A 1090 33.50 41.86 -2.47
C HIS A 1090 32.60 42.69 -3.38
N ARG A 1091 31.36 42.97 -2.95
CA ARG A 1091 30.38 43.79 -3.68
C ARG A 1091 30.88 45.22 -3.94
N VAL A 1092 31.78 45.73 -3.09
CA VAL A 1092 32.48 47.02 -3.27
C VAL A 1092 33.14 47.14 -4.65
N ASN A 1093 33.75 46.05 -5.16
CA ASN A 1093 34.42 46.06 -6.45
C ASN A 1093 33.42 46.22 -7.61
N ALA A 1094 32.26 45.54 -7.53
CA ALA A 1094 31.19 45.67 -8.53
C ALA A 1094 30.63 47.10 -8.57
N LEU A 1095 30.34 47.68 -7.39
CA LEU A 1095 29.86 49.06 -7.27
C LEU A 1095 30.88 50.08 -7.78
N GLN A 1096 32.18 49.85 -7.53
CA GLN A 1096 33.25 50.71 -8.03
C GLN A 1096 33.34 50.70 -9.56
N VAL A 1097 33.19 49.53 -10.19
CA VAL A 1097 33.15 49.39 -11.66
C VAL A 1097 31.94 50.12 -12.23
N ALA A 1098 30.74 49.87 -11.71
CA ALA A 1098 29.51 50.52 -12.17
C ALA A 1098 29.56 52.05 -12.03
N MET A 1099 29.99 52.55 -10.86
CA MET A 1099 30.17 53.97 -10.59
C MET A 1099 31.14 54.63 -11.57
N SER A 1100 32.31 54.01 -11.79
CA SER A 1100 33.36 54.57 -12.65
C SER A 1100 32.96 54.59 -14.12
N GLN A 1101 32.32 53.52 -14.61
CA GLN A 1101 31.87 53.44 -16.01
C GLN A 1101 30.71 54.41 -16.30
N CYS A 1102 29.70 54.48 -15.41
CA CYS A 1102 28.60 55.41 -15.57
C CYS A 1102 29.08 56.86 -15.57
N PHE A 1103 30.02 57.21 -14.68
CA PHE A 1103 30.59 58.56 -14.64
C PHE A 1103 31.41 58.89 -15.89
N LYS A 1104 32.21 57.93 -16.41
CA LYS A 1104 33.01 58.11 -17.63
C LYS A 1104 32.15 58.39 -18.86
N HIS A 1105 30.99 57.73 -18.97
CA HIS A 1105 30.07 57.86 -20.11
C HIS A 1105 28.95 58.89 -19.90
N LYS A 1106 29.08 59.78 -18.89
CA LYS A 1106 28.14 60.88 -18.60
C LYS A 1106 26.72 60.43 -18.17
N ASN A 1107 26.60 59.24 -17.59
CA ASN A 1107 25.38 58.78 -16.91
C ASN A 1107 25.45 59.17 -15.42
N PHE A 1108 25.14 60.43 -15.11
CA PHE A 1108 25.34 60.98 -13.78
C PHE A 1108 24.29 60.52 -12.76
N ARG A 1109 23.02 60.35 -13.15
CA ARG A 1109 21.98 59.88 -12.22
C ARG A 1109 22.27 58.45 -11.75
N SER A 1110 22.64 57.59 -12.68
CA SER A 1110 23.06 56.20 -12.37
C SER A 1110 24.37 56.15 -11.57
N ALA A 1111 25.35 57.00 -11.90
CA ALA A 1111 26.62 57.08 -11.14
C ALA A 1111 26.41 57.56 -9.68
N SER A 1112 25.51 58.50 -9.44
CA SER A 1112 25.16 58.96 -8.09
C SER A 1112 24.54 57.82 -7.26
N PHE A 1113 23.63 57.05 -7.85
CA PHE A 1113 23.02 55.89 -7.20
C PHE A 1113 24.08 54.87 -6.74
N PHE A 1114 24.97 54.44 -7.64
CA PHE A 1114 26.02 53.48 -7.29
C PHE A 1114 27.03 54.05 -6.28
N ALA A 1115 27.35 55.34 -6.35
CA ALA A 1115 28.21 55.99 -5.36
C ALA A 1115 27.54 56.04 -3.98
N ALA A 1116 26.22 56.25 -3.89
CA ALA A 1116 25.48 56.20 -2.64
C ALA A 1116 25.47 54.79 -2.03
N GLU A 1117 25.24 53.75 -2.83
CA GLU A 1117 25.33 52.34 -2.38
C GLU A 1117 26.75 51.96 -1.97
N PHE A 1118 27.77 52.43 -2.69
CA PHE A 1118 29.18 52.22 -2.34
C PHE A 1118 29.53 52.78 -0.96
N LEU A 1119 29.07 54.00 -0.66
CA LEU A 1119 29.32 54.68 0.62
C LEU A 1119 28.62 54.04 1.82
N LYS A 1120 27.55 53.25 1.60
CA LYS A 1120 26.93 52.45 2.66
C LYS A 1120 27.85 51.32 3.15
N ILE A 1121 28.71 50.79 2.28
CA ILE A 1121 29.64 49.70 2.62
C ILE A 1121 31.00 50.26 3.03
N VAL A 1122 31.50 51.27 2.32
CA VAL A 1122 32.81 51.90 2.60
C VAL A 1122 32.59 53.35 3.03
N SER A 1123 32.65 53.61 4.33
CA SER A 1123 32.37 54.92 4.92
C SER A 1123 33.58 55.85 5.02
N SER A 1124 34.80 55.33 4.98
CA SER A 1124 36.04 56.11 5.13
C SER A 1124 37.17 55.62 4.22
N GLY A 1125 38.17 56.47 4.00
CA GLY A 1125 39.37 56.19 3.20
C GLY A 1125 39.34 56.75 1.76
N PRO A 1126 40.45 56.58 1.00
CA PRO A 1126 40.63 57.24 -0.30
C PRO A 1126 39.56 56.90 -1.35
N ARG A 1127 39.06 55.66 -1.33
CA ARG A 1127 37.99 55.22 -2.23
C ARG A 1127 36.63 55.85 -1.88
N ALA A 1128 36.35 56.06 -0.58
CA ALA A 1128 35.13 56.74 -0.13
C ALA A 1128 35.16 58.24 -0.47
N GLU A 1129 36.32 58.90 -0.32
CA GLU A 1129 36.49 60.29 -0.76
C GLU A 1129 36.28 60.45 -2.27
N GLN A 1130 36.82 59.52 -3.06
CA GLN A 1130 36.60 59.50 -4.51
C GLN A 1130 35.12 59.30 -4.86
N ALA A 1131 34.43 58.38 -4.20
CA ALA A 1131 33.00 58.15 -4.40
C ALA A 1131 32.16 59.38 -4.02
N ASN A 1132 32.48 60.07 -2.91
CA ASN A 1132 31.83 61.33 -2.50
C ASN A 1132 32.05 62.45 -3.53
N LYS A 1133 33.24 62.59 -4.11
CA LYS A 1133 33.53 63.55 -5.18
C LYS A 1133 32.72 63.24 -6.45
N ILE A 1134 32.63 61.97 -6.83
CA ILE A 1134 31.82 61.53 -7.97
C ILE A 1134 30.34 61.81 -7.71
N LYS A 1135 29.83 61.48 -6.52
CA LYS A 1135 28.43 61.68 -6.12
C LYS A 1135 28.03 63.15 -6.14
N THR A 1136 28.78 64.02 -5.48
CA THR A 1136 28.51 65.47 -5.43
C THR A 1136 28.47 66.11 -6.83
N ARG A 1137 29.39 65.72 -7.71
CA ARG A 1137 29.40 66.18 -9.10
C ARG A 1137 28.25 65.60 -9.93
N ALA A 1138 27.89 64.35 -9.68
CA ALA A 1138 26.79 63.67 -10.36
C ALA A 1138 25.41 64.24 -9.97
N ASP A 1139 25.22 64.54 -8.68
CA ASP A 1139 23.99 65.17 -8.15
C ASP A 1139 23.76 66.58 -8.71
N ALA A 1140 24.84 67.32 -9.00
CA ALA A 1140 24.74 68.66 -9.59
C ALA A 1140 24.23 68.67 -11.04
N VAL A 1141 24.47 67.60 -11.82
CA VAL A 1141 24.13 67.52 -13.25
C VAL A 1141 22.85 66.70 -13.48
N SER A 1142 22.60 65.66 -12.67
CA SER A 1142 21.35 64.88 -12.57
C SER A 1142 20.72 64.36 -13.89
N THR A 1143 21.52 64.20 -14.95
CA THR A 1143 21.07 63.70 -16.27
C THR A 1143 21.86 62.47 -16.69
N ASP A 1144 21.21 61.54 -17.39
CA ASP A 1144 21.84 60.37 -18.00
C ASP A 1144 21.89 60.53 -19.52
N ALA A 1145 23.06 60.31 -20.13
CA ALA A 1145 23.26 60.47 -21.57
C ALA A 1145 22.77 59.26 -22.37
N ILE A 1146 22.78 58.07 -21.77
CA ILE A 1146 22.37 56.80 -22.38
C ILE A 1146 21.30 56.16 -21.49
N GLU A 1147 20.15 55.81 -22.09
CA GLU A 1147 19.08 55.08 -21.41
C GLU A 1147 19.47 53.61 -21.21
N LEU A 1148 19.42 53.15 -19.95
CA LEU A 1148 19.79 51.79 -19.52
C LEU A 1148 18.54 51.00 -19.16
N ASP A 1149 18.50 49.71 -19.52
CA ASP A 1149 17.47 48.77 -19.04
C ASP A 1149 17.80 48.29 -17.61
N PHE A 1150 17.82 49.23 -16.67
CA PHE A 1150 18.15 49.00 -15.28
C PHE A 1150 17.33 49.95 -14.39
N ASP A 1151 16.40 49.39 -13.62
CA ASP A 1151 15.66 50.12 -12.61
C ASP A 1151 16.23 49.80 -11.21
N PRO A 1152 16.84 50.78 -10.51
CA PRO A 1152 17.39 50.57 -9.17
C PRO A 1152 16.38 50.16 -8.09
N PHE A 1153 15.09 50.45 -8.30
CA PHE A 1153 14.03 50.20 -7.32
C PHE A 1153 13.19 48.96 -7.64
N ALA A 1154 13.25 48.47 -8.87
CA ALA A 1154 12.54 47.26 -9.27
C ALA A 1154 13.22 46.00 -8.74
N ASP A 1155 12.41 45.04 -8.30
CA ASP A 1155 12.88 43.72 -7.89
C ASP A 1155 12.92 42.79 -9.11
N PHE A 1156 14.14 42.45 -9.55
CA PHE A 1156 14.38 41.52 -10.66
C PHE A 1156 15.58 40.61 -10.38
N ASP A 1157 15.55 39.44 -11.00
CA ASP A 1157 16.66 38.48 -11.08
C ASP A 1157 17.35 38.59 -12.44
N ILE A 1158 18.58 38.09 -12.59
CA ILE A 1158 19.31 38.14 -13.86
C ILE A 1158 19.30 36.76 -14.51
N CYS A 1159 18.96 36.69 -15.79
CA CYS A 1159 19.12 35.47 -16.58
C CYS A 1159 20.61 35.15 -16.73
N ALA A 1160 21.04 33.98 -16.28
CA ALA A 1160 22.45 33.64 -16.21
C ALA A 1160 23.13 33.37 -17.56
N SER A 1161 22.38 33.18 -18.66
CA SER A 1161 22.96 33.01 -20.01
C SER A 1161 22.97 34.30 -20.81
N THR A 1162 21.85 35.03 -20.86
CA THR A 1162 21.71 36.26 -21.65
C THR A 1162 22.15 37.51 -20.89
N TYR A 1163 22.29 37.45 -19.56
CA TYR A 1163 22.56 38.58 -18.67
C TYR A 1163 21.56 39.72 -18.86
N THR A 1164 20.27 39.38 -18.86
CA THR A 1164 19.14 40.32 -18.97
C THR A 1164 18.23 40.20 -17.75
N PRO A 1165 17.52 41.27 -17.36
CA PRO A 1165 16.66 41.25 -16.18
C PRO A 1165 15.41 40.39 -16.41
N ILE A 1166 15.01 39.68 -15.36
CA ILE A 1166 13.77 38.92 -15.22
C ILE A 1166 12.97 39.60 -14.10
N TYR A 1167 12.10 40.53 -14.49
CA TYR A 1167 11.28 41.29 -13.55
C TYR A 1167 10.25 40.41 -12.85
N LYS A 1168 9.91 40.74 -11.61
CA LYS A 1168 8.89 40.04 -10.83
C LYS A 1168 7.56 39.97 -11.59
N GLY A 1169 7.07 38.75 -11.83
CA GLY A 1169 5.85 38.48 -12.60
C GLY A 1169 6.07 38.05 -14.06
N SER A 1170 7.30 38.18 -14.58
CA SER A 1170 7.68 37.60 -15.88
C SER A 1170 7.85 36.08 -15.79
N ALA A 1171 7.56 35.38 -16.89
CA ALA A 1171 7.77 33.94 -16.97
C ALA A 1171 9.27 33.60 -16.96
N PHE A 1172 9.67 32.63 -16.13
CA PHE A 1172 11.04 32.16 -16.05
C PHE A 1172 11.08 30.63 -15.95
N VAL A 1173 12.24 30.06 -16.26
CA VAL A 1173 12.52 28.63 -16.13
C VAL A 1173 13.71 28.47 -15.18
N THR A 1174 13.66 27.47 -14.30
CA THR A 1174 14.75 27.18 -13.36
C THR A 1174 15.48 25.90 -13.73
N GLU A 1175 16.74 25.82 -13.34
CA GLU A 1175 17.47 24.55 -13.25
C GLU A 1175 17.34 23.97 -11.82
N ALA A 1176 17.44 22.65 -11.70
CA ALA A 1176 17.00 21.93 -10.51
C ALA A 1176 18.03 21.85 -9.36
N LEU A 1177 19.32 22.11 -9.61
CA LEU A 1177 20.38 21.95 -8.59
C LEU A 1177 20.54 23.22 -7.74
N LEU A 1178 20.73 24.39 -8.36
CA LEU A 1178 20.93 25.66 -7.65
C LEU A 1178 19.71 26.58 -7.71
N GLY A 1179 18.63 26.21 -8.44
CA GLY A 1179 17.47 27.06 -8.62
C GLY A 1179 17.74 28.32 -9.46
N THR A 1180 18.77 28.30 -10.31
CA THR A 1180 19.14 29.45 -11.16
C THR A 1180 18.03 29.76 -12.16
N LYS A 1181 17.67 31.04 -12.28
CA LYS A 1181 16.58 31.49 -13.16
C LYS A 1181 17.08 31.86 -14.55
N TYR A 1182 16.33 31.44 -15.55
CA TYR A 1182 16.57 31.69 -16.97
C TYR A 1182 15.31 32.19 -17.66
N GLN A 1183 15.50 32.86 -18.80
CA GLN A 1183 14.39 33.19 -19.68
C GLN A 1183 13.83 31.90 -20.34
N PRO A 1184 12.53 31.85 -20.67
CA PRO A 1184 11.93 30.68 -21.30
C PRO A 1184 12.56 30.23 -22.62
N SER A 1185 13.23 31.14 -23.34
CA SER A 1185 13.98 30.84 -24.58
C SER A 1185 15.16 29.89 -24.37
N GLU A 1186 15.64 29.77 -23.14
CA GLU A 1186 16.85 29.01 -22.79
C GLU A 1186 16.52 27.59 -22.29
N LYS A 1187 15.24 27.21 -22.27
CA LYS A 1187 14.79 25.87 -21.86
C LYS A 1187 15.43 24.80 -22.75
N GLY A 1188 15.97 23.76 -22.12
CA GLY A 1188 16.62 22.62 -22.79
C GLY A 1188 18.12 22.80 -23.07
N LYS A 1189 18.67 24.02 -22.93
CA LYS A 1189 20.12 24.23 -23.00
C LYS A 1189 20.81 23.78 -21.71
N LEU A 1190 22.13 23.65 -21.77
CA LEU A 1190 22.98 23.40 -20.61
C LEU A 1190 23.03 24.65 -19.73
N CYS A 1191 22.97 24.47 -18.41
CA CYS A 1191 23.14 25.55 -17.45
C CYS A 1191 24.55 26.14 -17.52
N GLU A 1192 24.68 27.45 -17.75
CA GLU A 1192 25.99 28.12 -17.86
C GLU A 1192 26.73 28.19 -16.51
N ILE A 1193 26.01 28.22 -15.40
CA ILE A 1193 26.60 28.24 -14.06
C ILE A 1193 27.24 26.87 -13.76
N THR A 1194 26.47 25.79 -13.87
CA THR A 1194 26.90 24.45 -13.44
C THR A 1194 27.59 23.64 -14.53
N LYS A 1195 27.33 23.89 -15.82
CA LYS A 1195 27.80 23.09 -16.98
C LYS A 1195 27.44 21.58 -16.96
N ILE A 1196 26.56 21.15 -16.05
CA ILE A 1196 26.17 19.73 -15.92
C ILE A 1196 24.66 19.51 -16.03
N THR A 1197 23.84 20.48 -15.60
CA THR A 1197 22.37 20.38 -15.59
C THR A 1197 21.73 20.96 -16.85
N SER A 1198 20.57 20.42 -17.26
CA SER A 1198 19.73 20.98 -18.32
C SER A 1198 18.66 21.93 -17.75
N ILE A 1199 18.48 23.08 -18.39
CA ILE A 1199 17.55 24.13 -17.94
C ILE A 1199 16.11 23.68 -18.16
N GLY A 1200 15.31 23.65 -17.08
CA GLY A 1200 13.90 23.27 -17.13
C GLY A 1200 13.63 21.76 -17.23
N ALA A 1201 14.63 20.92 -16.94
CA ALA A 1201 14.44 19.48 -16.77
C ALA A 1201 13.63 19.19 -15.49
N PRO A 1202 12.64 18.28 -15.53
CA PRO A 1202 11.90 17.87 -14.34
C PRO A 1202 12.81 17.07 -13.41
N ALA A 1203 12.97 17.50 -12.16
CA ALA A 1203 13.82 16.83 -11.18
C ALA A 1203 13.25 16.95 -9.76
N SER A 1204 13.60 16.00 -8.88
CA SER A 1204 13.09 15.95 -7.50
C SER A 1204 13.84 16.86 -6.51
N GLY A 1205 15.00 17.40 -6.89
CA GLY A 1205 15.87 18.21 -6.03
C GLY A 1205 17.04 17.43 -5.41
N LEU A 1206 17.96 18.17 -4.78
CA LEU A 1206 19.17 17.64 -4.15
C LEU A 1206 18.85 16.77 -2.94
N ARG A 1207 19.36 15.52 -2.93
CA ARG A 1207 19.23 14.55 -1.84
C ARG A 1207 20.60 14.03 -1.44
N ILE A 1208 21.17 14.59 -0.37
CA ILE A 1208 22.51 14.26 0.14
C ILE A 1208 22.51 13.70 1.57
N ILE A 1209 21.35 13.61 2.22
CA ILE A 1209 21.24 12.92 3.52
C ILE A 1209 21.38 11.41 3.32
N GLN A 1210 22.19 10.79 4.17
CA GLN A 1210 22.56 9.37 4.09
C GLN A 1210 21.49 8.44 4.65
#